data_AF-A0A109D9R9-F1
#
_entry.id   AF-A0A109D9R9-F1
#
_cell.length_a   1.000
_cell.length_b   1.000
_cell.length_c   1.000
_cell.angle_alpha   90.00
_cell.angle_beta   90.00
_cell.angle_gamma   90.00
#
_symmetry.space_group_name_H-M   'P 1'
#
loop_
_entity.id
_entity.type
_entity.pdbx_description
1 polymer ?
#
loop_
_entity_poly.entity_id
_entity_poly.type
_entity_poly.pdbx_seq_one_letter_code
_entity_poly.pdbx_strand_id
1 'polypeptide(L)'
;MPLPSFPAKGLLEIVELVQQERYQDIHIFEWLDVLQDEGQWAELDQATLSSVLPSVWKGITASQKLSEITFFKIALALDGKKSDIVPGIINSLEIVKNRTQMLSRHDAIKARWLLALQSSDLATLARYCYESGCTAEDMLTNYQLPLSNGYSNNISEFLFGCLDVANLDKQDDQWLASYFYSYKVSAHRMDFCRNLILEVGHYNYGESCHQIVEANCLPFSKNSYWNQLPHDAKVILKQKYDLTCYYDLQTISSILYSNETSEALGLTEYEVKQIKDRSLFWSNYSSRFSRVRVLLPVQTHDYLAHNDIELPDFIHRFAEEKQSNVETYVFELDGVLAVEFLRGETTDTRFFKKTSINVQQLFDSPSISVDAIRAMSQLEVHDHLDYWQHFCEKLLREKLSVLPNSGTTQFRGLSVDLGRYWDDFGLAKLTLEMLSIRQKAMQAWIEKFWEAEYATGKFGEIRGLAKRSQVYHMQALEAEQLGNKEDYEHLIRKAANQGNPDAMYRTGISVLKLSRSDRKLKQSGEDWIVKAANLAHIAAQEFVKKFRLSGFDPKSRANNHDQEKVIQSNQDTSLREKADKGDVLAMCLYGNTLIPSRREFDKRKGLEYLTKASNQAPSECKPRLWEAYDLALNSNSIDMACEILKLLVQGGDNSALLELGKQLVRDVSVDINEGLTLLWQAHEEGSLEAKTVLWETVEKARHKNAESNYKTTLHYLSGIGELEATYQLAAHLLKSDDVGERQSGMDLMRSAARKGHDKASKLLR
;
A
#
# COMPACT_ATOMS: atom_id res chain seq x y z
N MET A 1 21.02 0.67 71.12
CA MET A 1 21.10 2.06 70.63
C MET A 1 21.01 2.98 71.83
N PRO A 2 21.83 4.04 71.92
CA PRO A 2 21.66 5.07 72.94
C PRO A 2 20.29 5.75 72.77
N LEU A 3 19.72 6.27 73.85
CA LEU A 3 18.54 7.13 73.75
C LEU A 3 18.97 8.49 73.16
N PRO A 4 18.12 9.17 72.36
CA PRO A 4 18.41 10.53 71.90
C PRO A 4 18.61 11.45 73.11
N SER A 5 19.54 12.41 73.00
CA SER A 5 19.74 13.40 74.06
C SER A 5 18.54 14.34 74.15
N PHE A 6 18.33 14.91 75.34
CA PHE A 6 17.34 15.95 75.56
C PHE A 6 18.02 17.18 76.19
N PRO A 7 18.14 18.31 75.45
CA PRO A 7 17.67 18.53 74.07
C PRO A 7 18.44 17.72 73.01
N ALA A 8 17.86 17.57 71.82
CA ALA A 8 18.51 16.90 70.69
C ALA A 8 19.77 17.67 70.27
N LYS A 9 20.80 16.94 69.84
CA LYS A 9 22.06 17.55 69.37
C LYS A 9 21.81 18.33 68.08
N GLY A 10 22.31 19.56 68.03
CA GLY A 10 22.26 20.37 66.82
C GLY A 10 23.33 20.00 65.80
N LEU A 11 23.22 20.54 64.59
CA LEU A 11 24.14 20.30 63.47
C LEU A 11 25.64 20.40 63.83
N LEU A 12 26.07 21.47 64.50
CA LEU A 12 27.49 21.67 64.83
C LEU A 12 28.01 20.65 65.85
N GLU A 13 27.18 20.23 66.80
CA GLU A 13 27.53 19.20 67.80
C GLU A 13 27.65 17.82 67.14
N ILE A 14 26.74 17.51 66.21
CA ILE A 14 26.80 16.29 65.39
C ILE A 14 28.09 16.28 64.54
N VAL A 15 28.45 17.41 63.93
CA VAL A 15 29.68 17.54 63.13
C VAL A 15 30.93 17.30 63.97
N GLU A 16 31.00 17.88 65.17
CA GLU A 16 32.12 17.67 66.08
C GLU A 16 32.27 16.19 66.46
N LEU A 17 31.17 15.51 66.79
CA LEU A 17 31.16 14.08 67.10
C LEU A 17 31.61 13.22 65.91
N VAL A 18 31.23 13.59 64.68
CA VAL A 18 31.68 12.91 63.45
C VAL A 18 33.17 13.14 63.20
N GLN A 19 33.69 14.33 63.44
CA GLN A 19 35.12 14.63 63.30
C GLN A 19 35.97 13.84 64.32
N GLN A 20 35.42 13.59 65.52
CA GLN A 20 36.00 12.73 66.55
C GLN A 20 35.76 11.22 66.32
N GLU A 21 35.07 10.85 65.24
CA GLU A 21 34.72 9.45 64.88
C GLU A 21 33.84 8.75 65.93
N ARG A 22 33.07 9.52 66.70
CA ARG A 22 32.16 9.04 67.75
C ARG A 22 30.73 8.83 67.24
N TYR A 23 30.59 8.09 66.14
CA TYR A 23 29.29 7.88 65.48
C TYR A 23 28.25 7.21 66.38
N GLN A 24 28.71 6.35 67.30
CA GLN A 24 27.85 5.63 68.25
C GLN A 24 27.14 6.54 69.26
N ASP A 25 27.60 7.79 69.41
CA ASP A 25 27.02 8.76 70.36
C ASP A 25 25.90 9.62 69.72
N ILE A 26 25.62 9.40 68.43
CA ILE A 26 24.63 10.14 67.65
C ILE A 26 23.45 9.22 67.34
N HIS A 27 22.26 9.58 67.80
CA HIS A 27 21.05 8.81 67.54
C HIS A 27 20.48 9.11 66.15
N ILE A 28 19.80 8.14 65.53
CA ILE A 28 19.22 8.33 64.18
C ILE A 28 18.19 9.47 64.13
N PHE A 29 17.43 9.70 65.21
CA PHE A 29 16.49 10.83 65.28
C PHE A 29 17.19 12.19 65.32
N GLU A 30 18.37 12.29 65.93
CA GLU A 30 19.17 13.53 65.93
C GLU A 30 19.69 13.82 64.52
N TRP A 31 20.10 12.77 63.79
CA TRP A 31 20.43 12.90 62.37
C TRP A 31 19.23 13.31 61.51
N LEU A 32 18.05 12.74 61.76
CA LEU A 32 16.84 13.09 61.01
C LEU A 32 16.41 14.53 61.25
N ASP A 33 16.58 15.03 62.47
CA ASP A 33 16.33 16.43 62.83
C ASP A 33 17.26 17.36 62.03
N VAL A 34 18.57 17.09 62.03
CA VAL A 34 19.56 17.84 61.22
C VAL A 34 19.27 17.77 59.72
N LEU A 35 18.80 16.64 59.21
CA LEU A 35 18.46 16.48 57.79
C LEU A 35 17.15 17.18 57.38
N GLN A 36 16.30 17.60 58.34
CA GLN A 36 14.96 18.13 58.07
C GLN A 36 14.75 19.57 58.52
N ASP A 37 15.47 20.02 59.54
CA ASP A 37 15.33 21.36 60.11
C ASP A 37 16.23 22.37 59.37
N GLU A 38 15.64 23.10 58.41
CA GLU A 38 16.31 24.15 57.66
C GLU A 38 16.85 25.29 58.56
N GLY A 39 16.25 25.49 59.74
CA GLY A 39 16.68 26.50 60.71
C GLY A 39 18.11 26.27 61.20
N GLN A 40 18.55 25.01 61.31
CA GLN A 40 19.93 24.68 61.71
C GLN A 40 20.96 24.99 60.63
N TRP A 41 20.53 25.21 59.39
CA TRP A 41 21.39 25.49 58.24
C TRP A 41 21.35 26.96 57.82
N ALA A 42 20.22 27.65 58.01
CA ALA A 42 19.97 28.99 57.50
C ALA A 42 20.92 30.08 58.06
N GLU A 43 21.46 29.86 59.26
CA GLU A 43 22.32 30.82 59.97
C GLU A 43 23.82 30.63 59.69
N LEU A 44 24.22 29.60 58.93
CA LEU A 44 25.62 29.31 58.63
C LEU A 44 26.16 30.15 57.46
N ASP A 45 27.35 30.72 57.62
CA ASP A 45 28.06 31.37 56.51
C ASP A 45 28.63 30.34 55.51
N GLN A 46 29.00 30.81 54.32
CA GLN A 46 29.51 29.94 53.24
C GLN A 46 30.81 29.19 53.62
N ALA A 47 31.67 29.81 54.43
CA ALA A 47 32.90 29.20 54.90
C ALA A 47 32.63 28.03 55.85
N THR A 48 31.70 28.23 56.80
CA THR A 48 31.27 27.22 57.76
C THR A 48 30.54 26.08 57.05
N LEU A 49 29.62 26.40 56.15
CA LEU A 49 28.87 25.42 55.34
C LEU A 49 29.81 24.52 54.53
N SER A 50 30.85 25.09 53.90
CA SER A 50 31.88 24.33 53.16
C SER A 50 32.69 23.37 54.03
N SER A 51 32.85 23.67 55.32
CA SER A 51 33.56 22.80 56.28
C SER A 51 32.66 21.76 56.95
N VAL A 52 31.37 22.07 57.12
CA VAL A 52 30.36 21.22 57.76
C VAL A 52 29.88 20.11 56.82
N LEU A 53 29.54 20.44 55.57
CA LEU A 53 28.96 19.50 54.62
C LEU A 53 29.76 18.20 54.42
N PRO A 54 31.10 18.22 54.29
CA PRO A 54 31.85 16.97 54.16
C PRO A 54 31.80 16.09 55.41
N SER A 55 31.68 16.70 56.60
CA SER A 55 31.53 15.96 57.86
C SER A 55 30.12 15.36 57.96
N VAL A 56 29.10 16.08 57.54
CA VAL A 56 27.72 15.56 57.48
C VAL A 56 27.64 14.37 56.53
N TRP A 57 28.21 14.46 55.33
CA TRP A 57 28.27 13.32 54.41
C TRP A 57 29.10 12.15 54.96
N LYS A 58 30.21 12.40 55.66
CA LYS A 58 30.98 11.36 56.39
C LYS A 58 30.10 10.64 57.42
N GLY A 59 29.26 11.37 58.15
CA GLY A 59 28.33 10.80 59.13
C GLY A 59 27.19 10.00 58.48
N ILE A 60 26.61 10.51 57.40
CA ILE A 60 25.54 9.83 56.63
C ILE A 60 26.04 8.49 56.11
N THR A 61 27.22 8.44 55.50
CA THR A 61 27.76 7.21 54.87
C THR A 61 28.33 6.22 55.87
N ALA A 62 28.59 6.63 57.12
CA ALA A 62 29.03 5.73 58.19
C ALA A 62 27.89 4.83 58.72
N SER A 63 26.62 5.12 58.41
CA SER A 63 25.46 4.33 58.83
C SER A 63 24.59 3.93 57.64
N GLN A 64 24.48 2.63 57.37
CA GLN A 64 23.70 2.12 56.24
C GLN A 64 22.24 2.62 56.25
N LYS A 65 21.57 2.57 57.41
CA LYS A 65 20.17 3.03 57.52
C LYS A 65 20.02 4.52 57.25
N LEU A 66 20.98 5.32 57.71
CA LEU A 66 20.97 6.77 57.50
C LEU A 66 21.23 7.10 56.04
N SER A 67 22.19 6.39 55.41
CA SER A 67 22.45 6.47 53.98
C SER A 67 21.20 6.14 53.16
N GLU A 68 20.54 5.01 53.46
CA GLU A 68 19.29 4.59 52.79
C GLU A 68 18.19 5.65 52.90
N ILE A 69 17.91 6.16 54.10
CA ILE A 69 16.89 7.20 54.30
C ILE A 69 17.26 8.48 53.55
N THR A 70 18.54 8.90 53.63
CA THR A 70 19.01 10.14 52.99
C THR A 70 18.86 10.06 51.48
N PHE A 71 19.40 9.01 50.84
CA PHE A 71 19.29 8.84 49.39
C PHE A 71 17.84 8.68 48.92
N PHE A 72 17.00 7.98 49.68
CA PHE A 72 15.57 7.88 49.39
C PHE A 72 14.88 9.25 49.42
N LYS A 73 15.15 10.07 50.45
CA LYS A 73 14.57 11.42 50.56
C LYS A 73 15.10 12.38 49.49
N ILE A 74 16.37 12.28 49.10
CA ILE A 74 16.93 13.04 47.97
C ILE A 74 16.22 12.63 46.68
N ALA A 75 16.04 11.33 46.43
CA ALA A 75 15.35 10.84 45.24
C ALA A 75 13.91 11.37 45.14
N LEU A 76 13.17 11.38 46.26
CA LEU A 76 11.84 11.99 46.31
C LEU A 76 11.87 13.48 45.98
N ALA A 77 12.83 14.22 46.55
CA ALA A 77 12.96 15.66 46.32
C ALA A 77 13.27 15.97 44.85
N LEU A 78 14.21 15.23 44.24
CA LEU A 78 14.59 15.38 42.83
C LEU A 78 13.46 15.01 41.86
N ASP A 79 12.58 14.08 42.25
CA ASP A 79 11.38 13.73 41.49
C ASP A 79 10.20 14.72 41.69
N GLY A 80 10.42 15.82 42.43
CA GLY A 80 9.40 16.83 42.71
C GLY A 80 8.31 16.37 43.68
N LYS A 81 8.53 15.26 44.40
CA LYS A 81 7.64 14.79 45.47
C LYS A 81 7.95 15.53 46.76
N LYS A 82 6.96 15.57 47.67
CA LYS A 82 7.15 16.15 49.00
C LYS A 82 8.26 15.38 49.74
N SER A 83 9.37 16.06 49.97
CA SER A 83 10.48 15.62 50.79
C SER A 83 10.80 16.73 51.78
N ASP A 84 11.06 16.35 53.01
CA ASP A 84 11.44 17.21 54.13
C ASP A 84 12.95 17.35 54.25
N ILE A 85 13.74 16.81 53.31
CA ILE A 85 15.19 16.94 53.35
C ILE A 85 15.64 18.37 53.02
N VAL A 86 16.60 18.89 53.79
CA VAL A 86 17.12 20.24 53.60
C VAL A 86 17.80 20.42 52.22
N PRO A 87 17.56 21.54 51.51
CA PRO A 87 18.12 21.77 50.17
C PRO A 87 19.65 21.75 50.11
N GLY A 88 20.33 22.17 51.18
CA GLY A 88 21.79 22.18 51.25
C GLY A 88 22.42 20.79 51.11
N ILE A 89 21.72 19.73 51.54
CA ILE A 89 22.18 18.34 51.39
C ILE A 89 21.99 17.87 49.94
N ILE A 90 20.87 18.22 49.30
CA ILE A 90 20.62 17.90 47.88
C ILE A 90 21.69 18.57 47.00
N ASN A 91 21.96 19.85 47.21
CA ASN A 91 22.91 20.64 46.41
C ASN A 91 24.37 20.23 46.62
N SER A 92 24.68 19.54 47.72
CA SER A 92 26.03 19.09 48.05
C SER A 92 26.30 17.63 47.73
N LEU A 93 25.37 16.95 47.04
CA LEU A 93 25.50 15.54 46.65
C LEU A 93 26.80 15.25 45.88
N GLU A 94 27.34 16.23 45.15
CA GLU A 94 28.61 16.07 44.41
C GLU A 94 29.82 15.80 45.33
N ILE A 95 29.78 16.24 46.59
CA ILE A 95 30.82 15.97 47.60
C ILE A 95 31.03 14.46 47.78
N VAL A 96 29.94 13.70 47.67
CA VAL A 96 29.91 12.23 47.77
C VAL A 96 30.73 11.60 46.64
N LYS A 97 30.61 12.12 45.41
CA LYS A 97 31.36 11.62 44.24
C LYS A 97 32.87 11.86 44.36
N ASN A 98 33.29 13.00 44.92
CA ASN A 98 34.70 13.40 44.97
C ASN A 98 35.48 12.80 46.17
N ARG A 99 34.79 12.21 47.15
CA ARG A 99 35.40 11.57 48.33
C ARG A 99 35.13 10.06 48.37
N THR A 100 35.51 9.38 47.29
CA THR A 100 35.26 7.95 47.02
C THR A 100 35.77 6.97 48.08
N GLN A 101 36.72 7.35 48.94
CA GLN A 101 37.23 6.49 50.01
C GLN A 101 36.23 6.25 51.16
N MET A 102 35.08 6.96 51.18
CA MET A 102 34.11 6.92 52.29
C MET A 102 32.81 6.18 51.98
N LEU A 103 32.67 5.56 50.80
CA LEU A 103 31.41 4.98 50.33
C LEU A 103 31.49 3.48 50.14
N SER A 104 30.40 2.80 50.45
CA SER A 104 30.16 1.47 49.93
C SER A 104 29.97 1.52 48.40
N ARG A 105 30.27 0.42 47.70
CA ARG A 105 29.99 0.31 46.25
C ARG A 105 28.52 0.61 45.93
N HIS A 106 27.60 0.25 46.83
CA HIS A 106 26.16 0.44 46.70
C HIS A 106 25.79 1.93 46.75
N ASP A 107 26.29 2.67 47.74
CA ASP A 107 26.03 4.11 47.89
C ASP A 107 26.66 4.95 46.78
N ALA A 108 27.83 4.53 46.26
CA ALA A 108 28.45 5.19 45.12
C ALA A 108 27.57 5.11 43.85
N ILE A 109 26.82 4.03 43.67
CA ILE A 109 25.90 3.88 42.54
C ILE A 109 24.66 4.75 42.74
N LYS A 110 24.08 4.79 43.97
CA LYS A 110 22.99 5.72 44.30
C LYS A 110 23.36 7.17 44.04
N ALA A 111 24.54 7.59 44.49
CA ALA A 111 25.01 8.96 44.30
C ALA A 111 25.15 9.31 42.80
N ARG A 112 25.71 8.41 41.99
CA ARG A 112 25.80 8.61 40.53
C ARG A 112 24.44 8.70 39.85
N TRP A 113 23.50 7.84 40.24
CA TRP A 113 22.12 7.88 39.75
C TRP A 113 21.45 9.22 40.08
N LEU A 114 21.55 9.66 41.34
CA LEU A 114 20.91 10.88 41.80
C LEU A 114 21.55 12.15 41.24
N LEU A 115 22.86 12.16 40.97
CA LEU A 115 23.52 13.28 40.28
C LEU A 115 23.06 13.42 38.81
N ALA A 116 22.90 12.30 38.11
CA ALA A 116 22.35 12.30 36.76
C ALA A 116 20.88 12.78 36.78
N LEU A 117 20.09 12.31 37.75
CA LEU A 117 18.71 12.77 37.95
C LEU A 117 18.63 14.27 38.27
N GLN A 118 19.49 14.78 39.15
CA GLN A 118 19.57 16.21 39.49
C GLN A 118 19.87 17.09 38.27
N SER A 119 20.67 16.57 37.33
CA SER A 119 20.99 17.24 36.08
C SER A 119 19.95 17.01 34.97
N SER A 120 18.86 16.27 35.26
CA SER A 120 17.87 15.80 34.27
C SER A 120 18.47 15.01 33.09
N ASP A 121 19.62 14.36 33.31
CA ASP A 121 20.33 13.60 32.27
C ASP A 121 19.81 12.14 32.23
N LEU A 122 18.65 11.98 31.59
CA LEU A 122 17.99 10.68 31.44
C LEU A 122 18.77 9.70 30.55
N ALA A 123 19.56 10.20 29.60
CA ALA A 123 20.40 9.38 28.74
C ALA A 123 21.50 8.67 29.55
N THR A 124 22.11 9.37 30.50
CA THR A 124 23.08 8.75 31.42
C THR A 124 22.41 7.72 32.34
N LEU A 125 21.16 7.96 32.79
CA LEU A 125 20.41 6.95 33.55
C LEU A 125 20.14 5.69 32.73
N ALA A 126 19.73 5.83 31.46
CA ALA A 126 19.55 4.70 30.55
C ALA A 126 20.86 3.90 30.37
N ARG A 127 21.99 4.61 30.24
CA ARG A 127 23.32 3.98 30.14
C ARG A 127 23.68 3.19 31.39
N TYR A 128 23.37 3.70 32.59
CA TYR A 128 23.60 2.95 33.83
C TYR A 128 22.76 1.67 33.91
N CYS A 129 21.51 1.71 33.44
CA CYS A 129 20.67 0.51 33.32
C CYS A 129 21.28 -0.50 32.35
N TYR A 130 21.75 -0.03 31.19
CA TYR A 130 22.40 -0.87 30.18
C TYR A 130 23.67 -1.54 30.70
N GLU A 131 24.61 -0.76 31.27
CA GLU A 131 25.86 -1.26 31.87
C GLU A 131 25.61 -2.27 33.00
N SER A 132 24.46 -2.15 33.68
CA SER A 132 24.06 -3.06 34.77
C SER A 132 23.21 -4.24 34.29
N GLY A 133 22.82 -4.28 33.01
CA GLY A 133 21.98 -5.33 32.43
C GLY A 133 20.59 -5.46 33.05
N CYS A 134 20.01 -4.36 33.53
CA CYS A 134 18.73 -4.38 34.23
C CYS A 134 17.81 -3.23 33.80
N THR A 135 16.54 -3.28 34.22
CA THR A 135 15.56 -2.23 33.92
C THR A 135 15.67 -1.06 34.93
N ALA A 136 15.02 0.06 34.62
CA ALA A 136 14.91 1.17 35.58
C ALA A 136 14.19 0.74 36.87
N GLU A 137 13.15 -0.11 36.79
CA GLU A 137 12.45 -0.64 37.97
C GLU A 137 13.37 -1.53 38.81
N ASP A 138 14.20 -2.35 38.17
CA ASP A 138 15.20 -3.19 38.85
C ASP A 138 16.26 -2.34 39.54
N MET A 139 16.78 -1.29 38.88
CA MET A 139 17.72 -0.36 39.50
C MET A 139 17.14 0.24 40.77
N LEU A 140 15.93 0.79 40.70
CA LEU A 140 15.30 1.43 41.84
C LEU A 140 15.05 0.44 42.98
N THR A 141 14.63 -0.79 42.66
CA THR A 141 14.41 -1.85 43.63
C THR A 141 15.71 -2.29 44.30
N ASN A 142 16.75 -2.58 43.51
CA ASN A 142 18.06 -3.04 43.99
C ASN A 142 18.76 -1.98 44.86
N TYR A 143 18.54 -0.70 44.54
CA TYR A 143 19.13 0.41 45.26
C TYR A 143 18.22 1.02 46.34
N GLN A 144 17.05 0.43 46.60
CA GLN A 144 16.05 0.89 47.57
C GLN A 144 15.66 2.37 47.38
N LEU A 145 15.50 2.79 46.14
CA LEU A 145 15.03 4.12 45.76
C LEU A 145 13.50 4.11 45.56
N PRO A 146 12.83 5.29 45.55
CA PRO A 146 11.39 5.36 45.36
C PRO A 146 10.93 4.80 44.02
N LEU A 147 10.04 3.79 44.07
CA LEU A 147 9.41 3.19 42.86
C LEU A 147 8.35 4.09 42.24
N SER A 148 7.65 4.89 43.04
CA SER A 148 6.65 5.86 42.58
C SER A 148 7.32 7.15 42.10
N ASN A 149 8.05 7.07 40.99
CA ASN A 149 8.73 8.21 40.38
C ASN A 149 8.13 8.59 39.02
N GLY A 150 8.31 9.85 38.61
CA GLY A 150 7.85 10.37 37.32
C GLY A 150 8.82 10.12 36.17
N TYR A 151 10.10 9.91 36.45
CA TYR A 151 11.14 9.87 35.41
C TYR A 151 11.41 8.48 34.81
N SER A 152 11.05 7.37 35.46
CA SER A 152 11.37 6.01 35.00
C SER A 152 10.84 5.69 33.60
N ASN A 153 9.64 6.17 33.26
CA ASN A 153 9.08 5.98 31.92
C ASN A 153 9.85 6.80 30.89
N ASN A 154 10.34 7.99 31.24
CA ASN A 154 11.08 8.86 30.31
C ASN A 154 12.49 8.33 30.00
N ILE A 155 13.07 7.48 30.86
CA ILE A 155 14.33 6.77 30.56
C ILE A 155 14.17 5.90 29.30
N SER A 156 12.96 5.40 29.03
CA SER A 156 12.69 4.49 27.91
C SER A 156 12.98 5.09 26.53
N GLU A 157 12.90 6.42 26.41
CA GLU A 157 13.19 7.15 25.17
C GLU A 157 14.67 7.04 24.76
N PHE A 158 15.56 6.71 25.71
CA PHE A 158 17.01 6.69 25.50
C PHE A 158 17.61 5.28 25.43
N LEU A 159 16.78 4.22 25.47
CA LEU A 159 17.25 2.83 25.49
C LEU A 159 18.05 2.51 24.23
N PHE A 160 17.50 2.83 23.06
CA PHE A 160 18.12 2.51 21.77
C PHE A 160 19.42 3.30 21.54
N GLY A 161 19.55 4.50 22.13
CA GLY A 161 20.79 5.28 22.09
C GLY A 161 21.95 4.68 22.92
N CYS A 162 21.70 3.62 23.69
CA CYS A 162 22.74 2.88 24.41
C CYS A 162 23.34 1.74 23.58
N LEU A 163 22.71 1.37 22.46
CA LEU A 163 22.99 0.16 21.71
C LEU A 163 23.62 0.48 20.35
N ASP A 164 24.44 -0.46 19.84
CA ASP A 164 24.75 -0.51 18.41
C ASP A 164 23.64 -1.28 17.69
N VAL A 165 22.57 -0.56 17.31
CA VAL A 165 21.35 -1.16 16.71
C VAL A 165 21.60 -1.96 15.43
N ALA A 166 22.71 -1.72 14.74
CA ALA A 166 23.09 -2.47 13.54
C ALA A 166 23.67 -3.86 13.87
N ASN A 167 24.14 -4.06 15.11
CA ASN A 167 24.82 -5.27 15.54
C ASN A 167 24.46 -5.64 17.00
N LEU A 168 23.17 -5.90 17.22
CA LEU A 168 22.66 -6.35 18.51
C LEU A 168 23.16 -7.76 18.84
N ASP A 169 23.78 -7.91 20.00
CA ASP A 169 24.12 -9.23 20.52
C ASP A 169 22.96 -9.86 21.31
N LYS A 170 23.19 -11.07 21.84
CA LYS A 170 22.17 -11.78 22.61
C LYS A 170 21.83 -11.09 23.93
N GLN A 171 22.81 -10.42 24.55
CA GLN A 171 22.61 -9.71 25.80
C GLN A 171 21.78 -8.44 25.56
N ASP A 172 22.02 -7.73 24.45
CA ASP A 172 21.24 -6.57 24.04
C ASP A 172 19.76 -6.95 23.78
N ASP A 173 19.53 -8.05 23.04
CA ASP A 173 18.20 -8.56 22.74
C ASP A 173 17.41 -8.95 24.01
N GLN A 174 18.08 -9.63 24.95
CA GLN A 174 17.47 -10.01 26.24
C GLN A 174 17.18 -8.79 27.11
N TRP A 175 18.09 -7.81 27.12
CA TRP A 175 17.91 -6.58 27.89
C TRP A 175 16.72 -5.77 27.37
N LEU A 176 16.61 -5.58 26.05
CA LEU A 176 15.44 -4.93 25.44
C LEU A 176 14.13 -5.67 25.76
N ALA A 177 14.13 -7.00 25.67
CA ALA A 177 12.95 -7.79 26.02
C ALA A 177 12.56 -7.62 27.49
N SER A 178 13.53 -7.51 28.41
CA SER A 178 13.25 -7.29 29.84
C SER A 178 12.46 -6.00 30.09
N TYR A 179 12.74 -4.94 29.34
CA TYR A 179 11.99 -3.67 29.40
C TYR A 179 10.54 -3.83 28.94
N PHE A 180 10.31 -4.53 27.82
CA PHE A 180 8.95 -4.80 27.35
C PHE A 180 8.11 -5.52 28.42
N TYR A 181 8.68 -6.53 29.06
CA TYR A 181 8.00 -7.29 30.10
C TYR A 181 7.85 -6.55 31.42
N SER A 182 8.73 -5.59 31.75
CA SER A 182 8.57 -4.76 32.96
C SER A 182 7.39 -3.80 32.87
N TYR A 183 7.00 -3.36 31.66
CA TYR A 183 5.86 -2.46 31.50
C TYR A 183 4.54 -3.16 31.85
N LYS A 184 3.79 -2.56 32.79
CA LYS A 184 2.46 -3.04 33.22
C LYS A 184 1.31 -2.41 32.43
N VAL A 185 1.55 -1.25 31.80
CA VAL A 185 0.55 -0.48 31.05
C VAL A 185 0.72 -0.72 29.56
N SER A 186 -0.38 -1.00 28.85
CA SER A 186 -0.36 -1.29 27.41
C SER A 186 0.19 -0.14 26.56
N ALA A 187 -0.03 1.11 26.96
CA ALA A 187 0.50 2.29 26.25
C ALA A 187 2.03 2.28 26.18
N HIS A 188 2.71 2.04 27.32
CA HIS A 188 4.18 1.99 27.34
C HIS A 188 4.73 0.79 26.54
N ARG A 189 4.01 -0.34 26.51
CA ARG A 189 4.37 -1.48 25.66
C ARG A 189 4.25 -1.14 24.17
N MET A 190 3.20 -0.40 23.80
CA MET A 190 3.02 0.09 22.44
C MET A 190 4.14 1.06 22.06
N ASP A 191 4.46 2.04 22.91
CA ASP A 191 5.56 2.99 22.68
C ASP A 191 6.91 2.28 22.53
N PHE A 192 7.18 1.28 23.39
CA PHE A 192 8.37 0.42 23.25
C PHE A 192 8.39 -0.29 21.89
N CYS A 193 7.30 -0.95 21.51
CA CYS A 193 7.21 -1.65 20.23
C CYS A 193 7.40 -0.71 19.04
N ARG A 194 6.78 0.47 19.07
CA ARG A 194 6.95 1.51 18.06
C ARG A 194 8.43 1.87 17.92
N ASN A 195 9.11 2.20 19.01
CA ASN A 195 10.52 2.60 18.98
C ASN A 195 11.43 1.43 18.55
N LEU A 196 11.14 0.21 19.00
CA LEU A 196 11.85 -1.00 18.56
C LEU A 196 11.77 -1.17 17.03
N ILE A 197 10.58 -0.99 16.44
CA ILE A 197 10.39 -1.13 15.00
C ILE A 197 11.09 0.00 14.24
N LEU A 198 10.98 1.25 14.70
CA LEU A 198 11.58 2.39 14.02
C LEU A 198 13.11 2.37 14.06
N GLU A 199 13.69 2.04 15.22
CA GLU A 199 15.15 2.09 15.42
C GLU A 199 15.86 0.81 14.94
N VAL A 200 15.23 -0.36 15.12
CA VAL A 200 15.86 -1.67 14.86
C VAL A 200 15.25 -2.39 13.65
N GLY A 201 14.06 -1.98 13.19
CA GLY A 201 13.29 -2.76 12.22
C GLY A 201 13.95 -2.92 10.85
N HIS A 202 14.85 -2.03 10.46
CA HIS A 202 15.67 -2.16 9.24
C HIS A 202 16.81 -3.20 9.35
N TYR A 203 17.14 -3.66 10.55
CA TYR A 203 18.16 -4.68 10.82
C TYR A 203 17.53 -6.02 11.22
N ASN A 204 18.31 -7.05 11.52
CA ASN A 204 17.74 -8.30 12.03
C ASN A 204 17.41 -8.17 13.51
N TYR A 205 16.20 -8.56 13.90
CA TYR A 205 15.87 -8.68 15.32
C TYR A 205 16.60 -9.88 15.93
N GLY A 206 17.00 -9.76 17.19
CA GLY A 206 17.32 -10.93 18.02
C GLY A 206 16.05 -11.75 18.29
N GLU A 207 16.23 -12.97 18.84
CA GLU A 207 15.16 -13.95 19.02
C GLU A 207 14.01 -13.42 19.89
N SER A 208 14.32 -12.74 20.99
CA SER A 208 13.33 -12.25 21.95
C SER A 208 12.57 -11.05 21.38
N CYS A 209 13.27 -10.09 20.78
CA CYS A 209 12.64 -8.94 20.13
C CYS A 209 11.77 -9.38 18.95
N HIS A 210 12.22 -10.37 18.17
CA HIS A 210 11.42 -10.94 17.10
C HIS A 210 10.10 -11.50 17.62
N GLN A 211 10.13 -12.31 18.68
CA GLN A 211 8.92 -12.87 19.29
C GLN A 211 7.97 -11.78 19.82
N ILE A 212 8.50 -10.70 20.39
CA ILE A 212 7.68 -9.57 20.85
C ILE A 212 6.96 -8.90 19.68
N VAL A 213 7.70 -8.60 18.60
CA VAL A 213 7.14 -7.98 17.38
C VAL A 213 6.10 -8.91 16.75
N GLU A 214 6.42 -10.20 16.62
CA GLU A 214 5.53 -11.18 16.02
C GLU A 214 4.24 -11.32 16.85
N ALA A 215 4.33 -11.46 18.17
CA ALA A 215 3.18 -11.67 19.03
C ALA A 215 2.29 -10.43 19.25
N ASN A 216 2.83 -9.21 19.12
CA ASN A 216 2.11 -7.99 19.51
C ASN A 216 1.96 -6.95 18.41
N CYS A 217 2.78 -6.98 17.36
CA CYS A 217 2.82 -5.89 16.37
C CYS A 217 2.31 -6.32 15.00
N LEU A 218 2.32 -7.62 14.69
CA LEU A 218 1.87 -8.11 13.39
C LEU A 218 0.33 -8.15 13.31
N PRO A 219 -0.25 -7.91 12.13
CA PRO A 219 -1.70 -7.75 11.95
C PRO A 219 -2.51 -9.03 12.24
N PHE A 220 -1.86 -10.20 12.18
CA PHE A 220 -2.50 -11.50 12.46
C PHE A 220 -2.49 -11.89 13.94
N SER A 221 -1.84 -11.10 14.79
CA SER A 221 -1.66 -11.42 16.20
C SER A 221 -2.86 -10.98 17.04
N LYS A 222 -3.20 -11.78 18.04
CA LYS A 222 -4.32 -11.49 18.93
C LYS A 222 -4.00 -10.25 19.77
N ASN A 223 -4.91 -9.27 19.79
CA ASN A 223 -4.72 -7.97 20.47
C ASN A 223 -3.50 -7.18 19.93
N SER A 224 -3.27 -7.25 18.62
CA SER A 224 -2.16 -6.56 17.97
C SER A 224 -2.26 -5.03 18.09
N TYR A 225 -1.11 -4.39 18.25
CA TYR A 225 -0.93 -2.94 18.18
C TYR A 225 -0.93 -2.42 16.74
N TRP A 226 -1.02 -3.27 15.71
CA TRP A 226 -0.90 -2.89 14.29
C TRP A 226 -1.61 -1.58 13.93
N ASN A 227 -2.87 -1.40 14.33
CA ASN A 227 -3.65 -0.22 13.95
C ASN A 227 -3.17 1.07 14.62
N GLN A 228 -2.63 0.95 15.83
CA GLN A 228 -2.11 2.05 16.65
C GLN A 228 -0.68 2.42 16.26
N LEU A 229 0.00 1.57 15.47
CA LEU A 229 1.34 1.87 14.97
C LEU A 229 1.29 3.00 13.93
N PRO A 230 2.28 3.90 13.94
CA PRO A 230 2.41 4.93 12.91
C PRO A 230 2.70 4.30 11.54
N HIS A 231 2.39 5.04 10.48
CA HIS A 231 2.60 4.60 9.09
C HIS A 231 4.02 4.06 8.84
N ASP A 232 5.05 4.78 9.27
CA ASP A 232 6.45 4.39 9.05
C ASP A 232 6.78 3.02 9.66
N ALA A 233 6.28 2.73 10.86
CA ALA A 233 6.46 1.44 11.51
C ALA A 233 5.75 0.32 10.73
N LYS A 234 4.54 0.57 10.22
CA LYS A 234 3.81 -0.38 9.37
C LYS A 234 4.58 -0.68 8.07
N VAL A 235 5.19 0.33 7.43
CA VAL A 235 6.00 0.15 6.21
C VAL A 235 7.19 -0.77 6.46
N ILE A 236 7.93 -0.53 7.56
CA ILE A 236 9.07 -1.36 7.95
C ILE A 236 8.63 -2.81 8.18
N LEU A 237 7.54 -3.03 8.91
CA LEU A 237 7.01 -4.38 9.15
C LEU A 237 6.53 -5.05 7.86
N LYS A 238 5.88 -4.31 6.95
CA LYS A 238 5.46 -4.85 5.66
C LYS A 238 6.62 -5.37 4.85
N GLN A 239 7.70 -4.60 4.75
CA GLN A 239 8.90 -5.00 4.03
C GLN A 239 9.59 -6.20 4.70
N LYS A 240 9.72 -6.16 6.03
CA LYS A 240 10.46 -7.18 6.79
C LYS A 240 9.77 -8.54 6.82
N TYR A 241 8.44 -8.55 6.89
CA TYR A 241 7.63 -9.77 6.99
C TYR A 241 6.88 -10.09 5.69
N ASP A 242 7.23 -9.43 4.58
CA ASP A 242 6.61 -9.59 3.26
C ASP A 242 5.07 -9.49 3.32
N LEU A 243 4.57 -8.49 4.05
CA LEU A 243 3.13 -8.31 4.27
C LEU A 243 2.51 -7.54 3.08
N THR A 244 1.40 -8.06 2.55
CA THR A 244 0.66 -7.44 1.45
C THR A 244 -0.23 -6.27 1.90
N CYS A 245 -0.68 -5.41 0.97
CA CYS A 245 -1.65 -4.34 1.26
C CYS A 245 -3.00 -4.85 1.82
N TYR A 246 -3.23 -6.15 1.77
CA TYR A 246 -4.44 -6.79 2.30
C TYR A 246 -4.55 -6.76 3.83
N TYR A 247 -3.46 -6.65 4.57
CA TYR A 247 -3.55 -6.68 6.04
C TYR A 247 -4.31 -5.49 6.61
N ASP A 248 -4.10 -4.30 6.05
CA ASP A 248 -4.88 -3.11 6.44
C ASP A 248 -6.36 -3.28 6.05
N LEU A 249 -6.63 -3.95 4.92
CA LEU A 249 -7.99 -4.33 4.54
C LEU A 249 -8.63 -5.30 5.54
N GLN A 250 -7.87 -6.24 6.10
CA GLN A 250 -8.38 -7.20 7.08
C GLN A 250 -8.84 -6.50 8.36
N THR A 251 -8.05 -5.55 8.88
CA THR A 251 -8.46 -4.72 10.01
C THR A 251 -9.78 -4.02 9.70
N ILE A 252 -9.85 -3.33 8.57
CA ILE A 252 -10.98 -2.46 8.25
C ILE A 252 -12.23 -3.30 8.00
N SER A 253 -12.07 -4.43 7.33
CA SER A 253 -13.13 -5.44 7.21
C SER A 253 -13.67 -5.85 8.58
N SER A 254 -12.80 -6.08 9.57
CA SER A 254 -13.22 -6.48 10.91
C SER A 254 -14.02 -5.44 11.67
N ILE A 255 -13.74 -4.16 11.41
CA ILE A 255 -14.52 -3.05 11.95
C ILE A 255 -15.87 -2.97 11.23
N LEU A 256 -15.89 -3.13 9.89
CA LEU A 256 -17.13 -3.07 9.10
C LEU A 256 -18.18 -4.11 9.50
N TYR A 257 -17.75 -5.28 9.99
CA TYR A 257 -18.68 -6.31 10.51
C TYR A 257 -18.74 -6.37 12.05
N SER A 258 -18.26 -5.34 12.76
CA SER A 258 -18.41 -5.25 14.22
C SER A 258 -19.83 -4.83 14.63
N ASN A 259 -20.21 -5.15 15.87
CA ASN A 259 -21.53 -4.81 16.39
C ASN A 259 -21.72 -3.29 16.48
N GLU A 260 -20.68 -2.56 16.87
CA GLU A 260 -20.67 -1.10 17.00
C GLU A 260 -20.92 -0.42 15.66
N THR A 261 -20.24 -0.88 14.60
CA THR A 261 -20.44 -0.37 13.24
C THR A 261 -21.83 -0.73 12.71
N SER A 262 -22.31 -1.94 13.00
CA SER A 262 -23.65 -2.38 12.60
C SER A 262 -24.73 -1.50 13.19
N GLU A 263 -24.65 -1.16 14.47
CA GLU A 263 -25.62 -0.28 15.14
C GLU A 263 -25.55 1.15 14.60
N ALA A 264 -24.33 1.68 14.41
CA ALA A 264 -24.13 3.06 13.95
C ALA A 264 -24.56 3.29 12.49
N LEU A 265 -24.32 2.31 11.61
CA LEU A 265 -24.65 2.38 10.19
C LEU A 265 -26.03 1.78 9.86
N GLY A 266 -26.75 1.25 10.86
CA GLY A 266 -28.06 0.63 10.67
C GLY A 266 -28.02 -0.63 9.80
N LEU A 267 -26.93 -1.40 9.86
CA LEU A 267 -26.78 -2.63 9.07
C LEU A 267 -27.59 -3.76 9.68
N THR A 268 -28.21 -4.56 8.81
CA THR A 268 -28.89 -5.79 9.24
C THR A 268 -27.88 -6.89 9.56
N GLU A 269 -28.27 -7.85 10.43
CA GLU A 269 -27.43 -9.04 10.71
C GLU A 269 -27.04 -9.79 9.43
N TYR A 270 -27.92 -9.78 8.43
CA TYR A 270 -27.66 -10.40 7.13
C TYR A 270 -26.55 -9.67 6.37
N GLU A 271 -26.58 -8.33 6.32
CA GLU A 271 -25.54 -7.53 5.65
C GLU A 271 -24.18 -7.64 6.36
N VAL A 272 -24.18 -7.61 7.70
CA VAL A 272 -22.97 -7.83 8.51
C VAL A 272 -22.36 -9.19 8.18
N LYS A 273 -23.19 -10.23 8.09
CA LYS A 273 -22.74 -11.56 7.71
C LYS A 273 -22.19 -11.60 6.27
N GLN A 274 -22.83 -10.92 5.31
CA GLN A 274 -22.32 -10.82 3.93
C GLN A 274 -20.92 -10.19 3.89
N ILE A 275 -20.75 -9.04 4.55
CA ILE A 275 -19.46 -8.32 4.62
C ILE A 275 -18.38 -9.25 5.21
N LYS A 276 -18.71 -9.92 6.32
CA LYS A 276 -17.80 -10.85 7.00
C LYS A 276 -17.41 -12.03 6.12
N ASP A 277 -18.38 -12.77 5.57
CA ASP A 277 -18.14 -13.99 4.83
C ASP A 277 -17.32 -13.72 3.55
N ARG A 278 -17.60 -12.60 2.86
CA ARG A 278 -16.87 -12.17 1.66
C ARG A 278 -15.45 -11.73 1.97
N SER A 279 -15.28 -10.93 3.02
CA SER A 279 -13.95 -10.50 3.47
C SER A 279 -13.09 -11.71 3.85
N LEU A 280 -13.65 -12.66 4.62
CA LEU A 280 -12.94 -13.88 4.99
C LEU A 280 -12.59 -14.77 3.80
N PHE A 281 -13.48 -14.90 2.80
CA PHE A 281 -13.20 -15.65 1.58
C PHE A 281 -11.97 -15.10 0.86
N TRP A 282 -11.94 -13.79 0.60
CA TRP A 282 -10.84 -13.13 -0.09
C TRP A 282 -9.52 -13.14 0.69
N SER A 283 -9.57 -13.29 2.02
CA SER A 283 -8.36 -13.45 2.83
C SER A 283 -7.55 -14.71 2.52
N ASN A 284 -8.19 -15.72 1.91
CA ASN A 284 -7.52 -16.92 1.44
C ASN A 284 -6.71 -16.69 0.15
N TYR A 285 -6.79 -15.50 -0.47
CA TYR A 285 -6.07 -15.08 -1.67
C TYR A 285 -5.18 -13.85 -1.43
N SER A 286 -4.99 -13.46 -0.16
CA SER A 286 -4.26 -12.25 0.23
C SER A 286 -2.84 -12.11 -0.33
N SER A 287 -2.14 -13.21 -0.56
CA SER A 287 -0.79 -13.24 -1.14
C SER A 287 -0.78 -13.06 -2.66
N ARG A 288 -1.96 -13.04 -3.32
CA ARG A 288 -2.10 -12.89 -4.77
C ARG A 288 -2.46 -11.47 -5.18
N PHE A 289 -2.74 -10.59 -4.22
CA PHE A 289 -3.12 -9.21 -4.52
C PHE A 289 -1.87 -8.37 -4.81
N SER A 290 -1.79 -7.87 -6.04
CA SER A 290 -0.78 -6.87 -6.44
C SER A 290 -1.17 -5.47 -5.95
N ARG A 291 -2.46 -5.14 -6.07
CA ARG A 291 -3.08 -3.89 -5.61
C ARG A 291 -4.46 -4.19 -5.04
N VAL A 292 -4.86 -3.37 -4.08
CA VAL A 292 -6.20 -3.36 -3.49
C VAL A 292 -6.73 -1.95 -3.62
N ARG A 293 -8.03 -1.81 -3.89
CA ARG A 293 -8.76 -0.56 -3.74
C ARG A 293 -10.09 -0.84 -3.06
N VAL A 294 -10.46 0.01 -2.12
CA VAL A 294 -11.72 -0.07 -1.41
C VAL A 294 -12.54 1.17 -1.73
N LEU A 295 -13.78 0.98 -2.14
CA LEU A 295 -14.73 2.05 -2.36
C LEU A 295 -15.83 1.93 -1.30
N LEU A 296 -15.96 2.96 -0.47
CA LEU A 296 -16.91 3.00 0.63
C LEU A 296 -18.04 4.00 0.36
N PRO A 297 -19.28 3.67 0.71
CA PRO A 297 -20.37 4.64 0.80
C PRO A 297 -19.97 5.81 1.72
N VAL A 298 -20.54 6.98 1.45
CA VAL A 298 -20.28 8.21 2.22
C VAL A 298 -20.39 7.98 3.73
N GLN A 299 -21.50 7.36 4.16
CA GLN A 299 -21.79 7.12 5.57
C GLN A 299 -20.76 6.18 6.22
N THR A 300 -20.38 5.10 5.53
CA THR A 300 -19.40 4.13 6.02
C THR A 300 -18.00 4.73 6.10
N HIS A 301 -17.59 5.48 5.07
CA HIS A 301 -16.30 6.15 5.04
C HIS A 301 -16.19 7.17 6.18
N ASP A 302 -17.21 8.03 6.31
CA ASP A 302 -17.21 9.08 7.31
C ASP A 302 -17.25 8.46 8.72
N TYR A 303 -18.01 7.40 8.96
CA TYR A 303 -17.98 6.68 10.24
C TYR A 303 -16.57 6.18 10.60
N LEU A 304 -15.85 5.56 9.67
CA LEU A 304 -14.49 5.07 9.94
C LEU A 304 -13.54 6.24 10.24
N ALA A 305 -13.61 7.33 9.47
CA ALA A 305 -12.76 8.49 9.66
C ALA A 305 -13.01 9.21 11.01
N HIS A 306 -14.24 9.21 11.52
CA HIS A 306 -14.58 9.83 12.81
C HIS A 306 -14.16 9.01 14.04
N ASN A 307 -13.82 7.73 13.88
CA ASN A 307 -13.39 6.85 14.97
C ASN A 307 -11.85 6.85 15.16
N ASP A 308 -11.17 7.94 14.79
CA ASP A 308 -9.70 8.09 14.84
C ASP A 308 -8.93 6.98 14.10
N ILE A 309 -9.55 6.35 13.10
CA ILE A 309 -8.90 5.35 12.24
C ILE A 309 -8.21 6.08 11.11
N GLU A 310 -6.88 6.02 11.07
CA GLU A 310 -6.11 6.46 9.90
C GLU A 310 -6.44 5.55 8.71
N LEU A 311 -7.23 6.06 7.77
CA LEU A 311 -7.64 5.33 6.58
C LEU A 311 -6.47 5.27 5.58
N PRO A 312 -6.06 4.07 5.14
CA PRO A 312 -5.03 3.92 4.11
C PRO A 312 -5.43 4.55 2.77
N ASP A 313 -4.45 4.99 1.98
CA ASP A 313 -4.64 5.64 0.68
C ASP A 313 -5.42 4.81 -0.36
N PHE A 314 -5.46 3.48 -0.20
CA PHE A 314 -6.23 2.61 -1.07
C PHE A 314 -7.74 2.59 -0.76
N ILE A 315 -8.16 3.27 0.31
CA ILE A 315 -9.56 3.42 0.70
C ILE A 315 -10.06 4.76 0.22
N HIS A 316 -11.12 4.72 -0.56
CA HIS A 316 -11.74 5.90 -1.11
C HIS A 316 -13.22 5.91 -0.79
N ARG A 317 -13.72 7.13 -0.62
CA ARG A 317 -15.14 7.44 -0.60
C ARG A 317 -15.68 7.50 -2.03
N PHE A 318 -16.89 6.98 -2.27
CA PHE A 318 -17.59 7.25 -3.52
C PHE A 318 -17.86 8.75 -3.68
N ALA A 319 -17.63 9.29 -4.90
CA ALA A 319 -17.84 10.71 -5.19
C ALA A 319 -19.31 11.15 -5.05
N GLU A 320 -20.25 10.27 -5.37
CA GLU A 320 -21.70 10.53 -5.32
C GLU A 320 -22.37 9.62 -4.29
N GLU A 321 -23.30 10.19 -3.50
CA GLU A 321 -24.14 9.41 -2.60
C GLU A 321 -25.30 8.78 -3.40
N LYS A 322 -25.22 7.46 -3.61
CA LYS A 322 -26.25 6.66 -4.29
C LYS A 322 -26.56 5.43 -3.45
N GLN A 323 -27.83 5.04 -3.41
CA GLN A 323 -28.26 3.83 -2.72
C GLN A 323 -27.64 2.55 -3.32
N SER A 324 -27.28 2.58 -4.61
CA SER A 324 -26.58 1.49 -5.29
C SER A 324 -25.10 1.36 -4.87
N ASN A 325 -24.51 2.41 -4.29
CA ASN A 325 -23.14 2.39 -3.82
C ASN A 325 -23.08 1.65 -2.47
N VAL A 326 -22.38 0.51 -2.47
CA VAL A 326 -22.16 -0.37 -1.31
C VAL A 326 -20.66 -0.55 -1.11
N GLU A 327 -20.23 -1.03 0.05
CA GLU A 327 -18.81 -1.33 0.29
C GLU A 327 -18.32 -2.29 -0.79
N THR A 328 -17.32 -1.85 -1.55
CA THR A 328 -16.86 -2.54 -2.74
C THR A 328 -15.35 -2.71 -2.66
N TYR A 329 -14.87 -3.93 -2.78
CA TYR A 329 -13.44 -4.23 -2.87
C TYR A 329 -13.05 -4.51 -4.31
N VAL A 330 -11.92 -3.95 -4.72
CA VAL A 330 -11.32 -4.16 -6.04
C VAL A 330 -9.94 -4.75 -5.81
N PHE A 331 -9.70 -5.91 -6.39
CA PHE A 331 -8.47 -6.67 -6.27
C PHE A 331 -7.80 -6.81 -7.63
N GLU A 332 -6.52 -6.46 -7.69
CA GLU A 332 -5.68 -6.80 -8.83
C GLU A 332 -4.96 -8.12 -8.54
N LEU A 333 -5.33 -9.17 -9.28
CA LEU A 333 -4.79 -10.52 -9.19
C LEU A 333 -3.89 -10.81 -10.41
N ASP A 334 -3.23 -11.97 -10.40
CA ASP A 334 -2.47 -12.48 -11.54
C ASP A 334 -3.39 -12.71 -12.75
N GLY A 335 -3.32 -11.80 -13.73
CA GLY A 335 -4.03 -11.90 -15.01
C GLY A 335 -5.49 -11.45 -15.04
N VAL A 336 -6.12 -11.23 -13.88
CA VAL A 336 -7.54 -10.85 -13.74
C VAL A 336 -7.72 -9.76 -12.69
N LEU A 337 -8.78 -8.96 -12.82
CA LEU A 337 -9.24 -8.02 -11.79
C LEU A 337 -10.53 -8.57 -11.20
N ALA A 338 -10.65 -8.59 -9.88
CA ALA A 338 -11.88 -9.01 -9.19
C ALA A 338 -12.51 -7.80 -8.50
N VAL A 339 -13.82 -7.62 -8.67
CA VAL A 339 -14.61 -6.63 -7.96
C VAL A 339 -15.66 -7.34 -7.14
N GLU A 340 -15.63 -7.10 -5.83
CA GLU A 340 -16.46 -7.74 -4.83
C GLU A 340 -17.38 -6.70 -4.18
N PHE A 341 -18.70 -6.88 -4.33
CA PHE A 341 -19.69 -6.06 -3.64
C PHE A 341 -20.03 -6.71 -2.29
N LEU A 342 -19.72 -6.06 -1.16
CA LEU A 342 -19.77 -6.70 0.16
C LEU A 342 -21.17 -6.85 0.74
N ARG A 343 -22.17 -6.11 0.25
CA ARG A 343 -23.56 -6.24 0.70
C ARG A 343 -24.60 -5.88 -0.38
N GLY A 344 -25.84 -6.34 -0.19
CA GLY A 344 -26.98 -6.07 -1.08
C GLY A 344 -27.62 -7.32 -1.72
N GLU A 345 -28.77 -7.13 -2.38
CA GLU A 345 -29.63 -8.23 -2.88
C GLU A 345 -29.09 -8.94 -4.13
N THR A 346 -28.49 -8.22 -5.07
CA THR A 346 -27.95 -8.77 -6.34
C THR A 346 -26.46 -9.05 -6.24
N THR A 347 -25.94 -9.25 -5.03
CA THR A 347 -24.51 -9.25 -4.78
C THR A 347 -23.78 -10.33 -5.54
N ASP A 348 -22.80 -9.89 -6.30
CA ASP A 348 -22.07 -10.65 -7.28
C ASP A 348 -20.59 -10.28 -7.23
N THR A 349 -19.72 -11.23 -7.56
CA THR A 349 -18.32 -10.95 -7.82
C THR A 349 -18.16 -10.81 -9.33
N ARG A 350 -17.56 -9.70 -9.78
CA ARG A 350 -17.26 -9.47 -11.19
C ARG A 350 -15.78 -9.65 -11.47
N PHE A 351 -15.48 -10.42 -12.49
CA PHE A 351 -14.12 -10.63 -12.96
C PHE A 351 -13.92 -9.90 -14.28
N PHE A 352 -12.86 -9.11 -14.38
CA PHE A 352 -12.51 -8.36 -15.57
C PHE A 352 -11.15 -8.80 -16.09
N LYS A 353 -11.01 -8.81 -17.42
CA LYS A 353 -9.70 -9.02 -18.03
C LYS A 353 -8.77 -7.88 -17.62
N LYS A 354 -7.54 -8.22 -17.19
CA LYS A 354 -6.50 -7.24 -16.88
C LYS A 354 -6.03 -6.54 -18.16
N THR A 355 -6.60 -5.38 -18.43
CA THR A 355 -6.25 -4.48 -19.54
C THR A 355 -6.00 -3.09 -18.97
N SER A 356 -5.18 -2.27 -19.63
CA SER A 356 -4.87 -0.92 -19.13
C SER A 356 -6.13 -0.08 -18.89
N ILE A 357 -7.14 -0.22 -19.76
CA ILE A 357 -8.44 0.48 -19.63
C ILE A 357 -9.17 0.04 -18.36
N ASN A 358 -9.31 -1.26 -18.12
CA ASN A 358 -10.01 -1.75 -16.93
C ASN A 358 -9.26 -1.42 -15.64
N VAL A 359 -7.92 -1.49 -15.66
CA VAL A 359 -7.09 -1.08 -14.51
C VAL A 359 -7.30 0.40 -14.22
N GLN A 360 -7.17 1.26 -15.22
CA GLN A 360 -7.34 2.70 -15.06
C GLN A 360 -8.75 3.06 -14.56
N GLN A 361 -9.79 2.43 -15.12
CA GLN A 361 -11.16 2.66 -14.68
C GLN A 361 -11.39 2.19 -13.23
N LEU A 362 -10.94 0.99 -12.87
CA LEU A 362 -11.24 0.42 -11.55
C LEU A 362 -10.34 0.97 -10.45
N PHE A 363 -9.09 1.33 -10.74
CA PHE A 363 -8.14 1.79 -9.73
C PHE A 363 -7.90 3.30 -9.73
N ASP A 364 -7.85 3.92 -10.90
CA ASP A 364 -7.36 5.29 -11.02
C ASP A 364 -8.51 6.31 -11.23
N SER A 365 -9.72 5.84 -11.55
CA SER A 365 -10.90 6.71 -11.67
C SER A 365 -11.42 7.18 -10.31
N PRO A 366 -11.44 8.48 -10.00
CA PRO A 366 -11.87 9.00 -8.70
C PRO A 366 -13.39 8.98 -8.49
N SER A 367 -14.18 8.91 -9.58
CA SER A 367 -15.64 9.07 -9.54
C SER A 367 -16.42 7.80 -9.94
N ILE A 368 -15.77 6.64 -9.98
CA ILE A 368 -16.42 5.39 -10.39
C ILE A 368 -17.50 4.97 -9.36
N SER A 369 -18.71 4.66 -9.84
CA SER A 369 -19.82 4.15 -9.03
C SER A 369 -20.03 2.65 -9.22
N VAL A 370 -20.78 2.00 -8.34
CA VAL A 370 -21.18 0.59 -8.49
C VAL A 370 -21.93 0.37 -9.81
N ASP A 371 -22.84 1.28 -10.18
CA ASP A 371 -23.59 1.16 -11.44
C ASP A 371 -22.67 1.25 -12.67
N ALA A 372 -21.66 2.13 -12.62
CA ALA A 372 -20.66 2.23 -13.68
C ALA A 372 -19.83 0.94 -13.80
N ILE A 373 -19.40 0.36 -12.67
CA ILE A 373 -18.71 -0.94 -12.64
C ILE A 373 -19.61 -2.03 -13.24
N ARG A 374 -20.90 -2.03 -12.93
CA ARG A 374 -21.85 -3.04 -13.46
C ARG A 374 -22.10 -2.89 -14.96
N ALA A 375 -22.00 -1.67 -15.50
CA ALA A 375 -22.11 -1.39 -16.92
C ALA A 375 -20.85 -1.77 -17.73
N MET A 376 -19.69 -1.96 -17.07
CA MET A 376 -18.47 -2.40 -17.74
C MET A 376 -18.61 -3.81 -18.33
N SER A 377 -17.84 -4.08 -19.40
CA SER A 377 -17.74 -5.41 -20.00
C SER A 377 -16.88 -6.33 -19.14
N GLN A 378 -17.51 -7.34 -18.55
CA GLN A 378 -16.86 -8.30 -17.68
C GLN A 378 -16.45 -9.58 -18.41
N LEU A 379 -15.47 -10.30 -17.85
CA LEU A 379 -15.08 -11.64 -18.26
C LEU A 379 -16.05 -12.68 -17.68
N GLU A 380 -16.28 -12.63 -16.37
CA GLU A 380 -17.18 -13.53 -15.65
C GLU A 380 -17.95 -12.78 -14.56
N VAL A 381 -19.10 -13.35 -14.17
CA VAL A 381 -19.85 -12.96 -12.98
C VAL A 381 -20.13 -14.20 -12.14
N HIS A 382 -19.96 -14.08 -10.83
CA HIS A 382 -20.26 -15.13 -9.87
C HIS A 382 -21.29 -14.64 -8.85
N ASP A 383 -22.27 -15.47 -8.50
CA ASP A 383 -23.32 -15.17 -7.51
C ASP A 383 -22.83 -15.34 -6.06
N HIS A 384 -23.65 -14.92 -5.10
CA HIS A 384 -23.44 -15.18 -3.66
C HIS A 384 -24.54 -16.04 -3.03
N LEU A 385 -25.09 -17.01 -3.77
CA LEU A 385 -26.11 -17.93 -3.25
C LEU A 385 -25.50 -18.95 -2.28
N ASP A 386 -26.32 -19.88 -1.80
CA ASP A 386 -25.84 -20.95 -0.92
C ASP A 386 -24.64 -21.67 -1.53
N TYR A 387 -23.62 -21.88 -0.67
CA TYR A 387 -22.35 -22.52 -1.01
C TYR A 387 -21.53 -21.80 -2.09
N TRP A 388 -21.76 -20.50 -2.34
CA TRP A 388 -21.05 -19.73 -3.35
C TRP A 388 -19.52 -19.82 -3.24
N GLN A 389 -18.96 -19.90 -2.04
CA GLN A 389 -17.50 -19.97 -1.84
C GLN A 389 -16.89 -21.20 -2.55
N HIS A 390 -17.60 -22.33 -2.55
CA HIS A 390 -17.18 -23.55 -3.25
C HIS A 390 -17.09 -23.32 -4.76
N PHE A 391 -18.11 -22.67 -5.33
CA PHE A 391 -18.18 -22.43 -6.77
C PHE A 391 -17.25 -21.30 -7.20
N CYS A 392 -17.03 -20.29 -6.35
CA CYS A 392 -16.13 -19.17 -6.62
C CYS A 392 -14.67 -19.64 -6.60
N GLU A 393 -14.28 -20.46 -5.62
CA GLU A 393 -12.96 -21.12 -5.62
C GLU A 393 -12.75 -21.96 -6.88
N LYS A 394 -13.73 -22.79 -7.24
CA LYS A 394 -13.65 -23.61 -8.44
C LYS A 394 -13.50 -22.76 -9.71
N LEU A 395 -14.24 -21.67 -9.83
CA LEU A 395 -14.13 -20.71 -10.94
C LEU A 395 -12.73 -20.09 -11.00
N LEU A 396 -12.22 -19.62 -9.87
CA LEU A 396 -10.89 -19.03 -9.74
C LEU A 396 -9.81 -20.03 -10.16
N ARG A 397 -9.81 -21.24 -9.62
CA ARG A 397 -8.81 -22.27 -9.89
C ARG A 397 -8.88 -22.81 -11.33
N GLU A 398 -10.05 -23.25 -11.78
CA GLU A 398 -10.17 -24.02 -13.02
C GLU A 398 -10.22 -23.13 -14.27
N LYS A 399 -10.87 -21.96 -14.18
CA LYS A 399 -11.11 -21.11 -15.34
C LYS A 399 -10.24 -19.86 -15.38
N LEU A 400 -9.99 -19.25 -14.22
CA LEU A 400 -9.17 -18.04 -14.12
C LEU A 400 -7.71 -18.32 -13.74
N SER A 401 -7.38 -19.56 -13.40
CA SER A 401 -6.03 -19.98 -12.98
C SER A 401 -5.48 -19.20 -11.78
N VAL A 402 -6.35 -18.75 -10.89
CA VAL A 402 -6.01 -18.08 -9.63
C VAL A 402 -6.10 -19.10 -8.50
N LEU A 403 -4.97 -19.38 -7.85
CA LEU A 403 -4.87 -20.29 -6.71
C LEU A 403 -4.87 -19.51 -5.39
N PRO A 404 -5.35 -20.10 -4.28
CA PRO A 404 -5.26 -19.47 -2.97
C PRO A 404 -3.81 -19.29 -2.51
N ASN A 405 -3.65 -18.72 -1.32
CA ASN A 405 -2.37 -18.54 -0.65
C ASN A 405 -1.62 -19.87 -0.55
N SER A 406 -0.31 -19.83 -0.77
CA SER A 406 0.54 -21.03 -0.70
C SER A 406 0.41 -21.72 0.66
N GLY A 407 0.22 -23.04 0.66
CA GLY A 407 0.06 -23.84 1.88
C GLY A 407 -1.34 -23.80 2.51
N THR A 408 -2.35 -23.26 1.81
CA THR A 408 -3.73 -23.28 2.29
C THR A 408 -4.24 -24.73 2.37
N THR A 409 -4.61 -25.18 3.57
CA THR A 409 -5.25 -26.50 3.79
C THR A 409 -6.69 -26.38 4.27
N GLN A 410 -7.07 -25.18 4.72
CA GLN A 410 -8.41 -24.87 5.19
C GLN A 410 -8.73 -23.39 4.89
N PHE A 411 -9.90 -23.17 4.27
CA PHE A 411 -10.42 -21.84 3.96
C PHE A 411 -11.05 -21.20 5.20
N ARG A 412 -10.71 -19.93 5.41
CA ARG A 412 -11.34 -19.06 6.41
C ARG A 412 -12.76 -18.70 5.96
N GLY A 413 -13.67 -18.57 6.94
CA GLY A 413 -15.08 -18.22 6.70
C GLY A 413 -15.99 -19.42 6.37
N LEU A 414 -15.45 -20.64 6.37
CA LEU A 414 -16.22 -21.88 6.19
C LEU A 414 -16.08 -22.79 7.42
N SER A 415 -17.05 -23.68 7.61
CA SER A 415 -16.94 -24.76 8.60
C SER A 415 -15.77 -25.68 8.27
N VAL A 416 -15.29 -26.45 9.24
CA VAL A 416 -14.16 -27.39 9.03
C VAL A 416 -14.45 -28.37 7.88
N ASP A 417 -15.68 -28.87 7.80
CA ASP A 417 -16.07 -29.86 6.79
C ASP A 417 -16.10 -29.27 5.37
N LEU A 418 -16.60 -28.03 5.22
CA LEU A 418 -16.73 -27.37 3.91
C LEU A 418 -15.47 -26.61 3.49
N GLY A 419 -14.68 -26.15 4.46
CA GLY A 419 -13.51 -25.33 4.25
C GLY A 419 -12.24 -26.12 3.95
N ARG A 420 -12.26 -27.45 4.06
CA ARG A 420 -11.07 -28.28 3.78
C ARG A 420 -10.68 -28.16 2.31
N TYR A 421 -9.39 -27.92 2.06
CA TYR A 421 -8.85 -27.62 0.75
C TYR A 421 -7.71 -28.59 0.37
N TRP A 422 -7.66 -28.95 -0.91
CA TRP A 422 -6.60 -29.74 -1.52
C TRP A 422 -6.17 -29.10 -2.83
N ASP A 423 -4.87 -28.90 -3.06
CA ASP A 423 -4.35 -28.22 -4.26
C ASP A 423 -4.85 -28.83 -5.58
N ASP A 424 -4.96 -30.17 -5.64
CA ASP A 424 -5.39 -30.89 -6.85
C ASP A 424 -6.92 -30.89 -7.06
N PHE A 425 -7.71 -30.68 -6.01
CA PHE A 425 -9.17 -30.94 -6.03
C PHE A 425 -10.02 -29.72 -5.65
N GLY A 426 -9.43 -28.69 -5.05
CA GLY A 426 -10.14 -27.52 -4.53
C GLY A 426 -10.81 -27.78 -3.18
N LEU A 427 -11.92 -27.08 -2.93
CA LEU A 427 -12.73 -27.24 -1.71
C LEU A 427 -13.49 -28.58 -1.65
N ALA A 428 -13.86 -28.98 -0.43
CA ALA A 428 -14.62 -30.18 -0.17
C ALA A 428 -15.90 -30.29 -1.04
N LYS A 429 -16.15 -31.50 -1.55
CA LYS A 429 -17.28 -31.78 -2.44
C LYS A 429 -18.61 -31.65 -1.69
N LEU A 430 -19.55 -30.91 -2.28
CA LEU A 430 -20.89 -30.72 -1.74
C LEU A 430 -21.76 -31.99 -1.86
N THR A 431 -22.69 -32.17 -0.92
CA THR A 431 -23.67 -33.26 -0.95
C THR A 431 -24.78 -32.98 -1.98
N LEU A 432 -25.51 -34.02 -2.40
CA LEU A 432 -26.63 -33.87 -3.34
C LEU A 432 -27.74 -32.96 -2.79
N GLU A 433 -27.95 -32.97 -1.48
CA GLU A 433 -28.92 -32.08 -0.82
C GLU A 433 -28.50 -30.61 -0.92
N MET A 434 -27.23 -30.31 -0.65
CA MET A 434 -26.67 -28.96 -0.79
C MET A 434 -26.77 -28.45 -2.23
N LEU A 435 -26.48 -29.31 -3.21
CA LEU A 435 -26.63 -28.99 -4.63
C LEU A 435 -28.09 -28.72 -5.00
N SER A 436 -29.04 -29.48 -4.44
CA SER A 436 -30.48 -29.27 -4.68
C SER A 436 -30.99 -27.94 -4.11
N ILE A 437 -30.50 -27.54 -2.93
CA ILE A 437 -30.83 -26.24 -2.33
C ILE A 437 -30.34 -25.11 -3.24
N ARG A 438 -29.07 -25.16 -3.66
CA ARG A 438 -28.48 -24.15 -4.55
C ARG A 438 -29.22 -24.06 -5.89
N GLN A 439 -29.55 -25.19 -6.51
CA GLN A 439 -30.28 -25.23 -7.78
C GLN A 439 -31.60 -24.46 -7.73
N LYS A 440 -32.36 -24.61 -6.63
CA LYS A 440 -33.63 -23.89 -6.45
C LYS A 440 -33.40 -22.38 -6.31
N ALA A 441 -32.39 -21.97 -5.56
CA ALA A 441 -32.07 -20.56 -5.36
C ALA A 441 -31.56 -19.89 -6.66
N MET A 442 -30.77 -20.62 -7.44
CA MET A 442 -30.17 -20.12 -8.68
C MET A 442 -31.21 -19.80 -9.74
N GLN A 443 -32.27 -20.60 -9.87
CA GLN A 443 -33.30 -20.36 -10.88
C GLN A 443 -33.97 -18.99 -10.71
N ALA A 444 -34.27 -18.60 -9.46
CA ALA A 444 -34.82 -17.28 -9.15
C ALA A 444 -33.77 -16.16 -9.31
N TRP A 445 -32.51 -16.44 -8.99
CA TRP A 445 -31.43 -15.48 -9.10
C TRP A 445 -31.10 -15.15 -10.56
N ILE A 446 -31.04 -16.14 -11.47
CA ILE A 446 -30.72 -15.92 -12.89
C ILE A 446 -31.70 -14.94 -13.53
N GLU A 447 -33.00 -15.05 -13.22
CA GLU A 447 -34.01 -14.14 -13.77
C GLU A 447 -33.79 -12.70 -13.28
N LYS A 448 -33.61 -12.51 -11.96
CA LYS A 448 -33.32 -11.20 -11.37
C LYS A 448 -32.00 -10.61 -11.87
N PHE A 449 -30.97 -11.44 -11.99
CA PHE A 449 -29.66 -11.05 -12.48
C PHE A 449 -29.75 -10.50 -13.90
N TRP A 450 -30.40 -11.22 -14.81
CA TRP A 450 -30.54 -10.77 -16.20
C TRP A 450 -31.43 -9.54 -16.33
N GLU A 451 -32.47 -9.42 -15.52
CA GLU A 451 -33.28 -8.18 -15.47
C GLU A 451 -32.42 -6.97 -15.11
N ALA A 452 -31.61 -7.08 -14.05
CA ALA A 452 -30.68 -6.03 -13.64
C ALA A 452 -29.59 -5.76 -14.70
N GLU A 453 -29.01 -6.82 -15.29
CA GLU A 453 -27.98 -6.70 -16.32
C GLU A 453 -28.50 -6.01 -17.59
N TYR A 454 -29.75 -6.27 -17.99
CA TYR A 454 -30.36 -5.57 -19.12
C TYR A 454 -30.64 -4.09 -18.81
N ALA A 455 -30.95 -3.75 -17.55
CA ALA A 455 -31.16 -2.37 -17.13
C ALA A 455 -29.88 -1.52 -17.20
N THR A 456 -28.69 -2.14 -17.16
CA THR A 456 -27.41 -1.43 -17.30
C THR A 456 -27.19 -0.80 -18.68
N GLY A 457 -27.96 -1.20 -19.70
CA GLY A 457 -27.85 -0.68 -21.07
C GLY A 457 -26.65 -1.22 -21.88
N LYS A 458 -25.72 -1.97 -21.26
CA LYS A 458 -24.48 -2.45 -21.91
C LYS A 458 -24.71 -3.42 -23.08
N PHE A 459 -25.91 -3.96 -23.20
CA PHE A 459 -26.30 -4.90 -24.24
C PHE A 459 -27.15 -4.27 -25.36
N GLY A 460 -27.44 -2.96 -25.31
CA GLY A 460 -28.30 -2.28 -26.28
C GLY A 460 -29.78 -2.73 -26.26
N GLU A 461 -30.55 -2.41 -27.31
CA GLU A 461 -31.96 -2.83 -27.45
C GLU A 461 -32.10 -4.33 -27.79
N ILE A 462 -31.91 -5.22 -26.82
CA ILE A 462 -32.23 -6.65 -27.02
C ILE A 462 -33.75 -6.86 -26.85
N ARG A 463 -34.43 -7.38 -27.88
CA ARG A 463 -35.88 -7.62 -27.86
C ARG A 463 -36.24 -9.11 -27.67
N GLY A 464 -37.29 -9.36 -26.87
CA GLY A 464 -38.05 -10.61 -26.82
C GLY A 464 -37.23 -11.90 -26.65
N LEU A 465 -37.17 -12.70 -27.72
CA LEU A 465 -36.58 -14.05 -27.73
C LEU A 465 -35.07 -14.05 -27.45
N ALA A 466 -34.34 -13.02 -27.90
CA ALA A 466 -32.90 -12.92 -27.66
C ALA A 466 -32.59 -12.73 -26.15
N LYS A 467 -33.43 -11.97 -25.42
CA LYS A 467 -33.30 -11.84 -23.95
C LYS A 467 -33.50 -13.17 -23.23
N ARG A 468 -34.52 -13.93 -23.65
CA ARG A 468 -34.82 -15.26 -23.09
C ARG A 468 -33.74 -16.29 -23.43
N SER A 469 -33.08 -16.15 -24.59
CA SER A 469 -31.99 -17.05 -24.98
C SER A 469 -30.81 -17.03 -24.01
N GLN A 470 -30.46 -15.86 -23.44
CA GLN A 470 -29.37 -15.72 -22.47
C GLN A 470 -29.71 -16.36 -21.12
N VAL A 471 -30.95 -16.17 -20.66
CA VAL A 471 -31.48 -16.82 -19.45
C VAL A 471 -31.41 -18.34 -19.60
N TYR A 472 -31.91 -18.90 -20.72
CA TYR A 472 -31.85 -20.34 -20.96
C TYR A 472 -30.42 -20.87 -21.12
N HIS A 473 -29.52 -20.08 -21.71
CA HIS A 473 -28.12 -20.46 -21.84
C HIS A 473 -27.47 -20.60 -20.46
N MET A 474 -27.68 -19.62 -19.58
CA MET A 474 -27.13 -19.64 -18.23
C MET A 474 -27.71 -20.80 -17.40
N GLN A 475 -29.03 -21.02 -17.46
CA GLN A 475 -29.68 -22.18 -16.81
C GLN A 475 -29.14 -23.51 -17.34
N ALA A 476 -28.77 -23.59 -18.63
CA ALA A 476 -28.14 -24.79 -19.18
C ALA A 476 -26.75 -25.02 -18.57
N LEU A 477 -25.87 -24.02 -18.60
CA LEU A 477 -24.52 -24.15 -18.03
C LEU A 477 -24.55 -24.54 -16.54
N GLU A 478 -25.53 -24.05 -15.80
CA GLU A 478 -25.78 -24.47 -14.43
C GLU A 478 -26.17 -25.95 -14.33
N ALA A 479 -27.15 -26.39 -15.13
CA ALA A 479 -27.55 -27.81 -15.16
C ALA A 479 -26.36 -28.72 -15.50
N GLU A 480 -25.44 -28.28 -16.36
CA GLU A 480 -24.17 -28.97 -16.64
C GLU A 480 -23.28 -29.07 -15.41
N GLN A 481 -23.11 -27.99 -14.64
CA GLN A 481 -22.31 -27.97 -13.40
C GLN A 481 -22.91 -28.85 -12.31
N LEU A 482 -24.23 -28.93 -12.22
CA LEU A 482 -24.96 -29.77 -11.27
C LEU A 482 -25.02 -31.25 -11.69
N GLY A 483 -24.54 -31.58 -12.89
CA GLY A 483 -24.58 -32.95 -13.43
C GLY A 483 -25.95 -33.38 -13.94
N ASN A 484 -26.90 -32.45 -14.09
CA ASN A 484 -28.24 -32.72 -14.63
C ASN A 484 -28.23 -32.63 -16.15
N LYS A 485 -27.89 -33.76 -16.77
CA LYS A 485 -27.69 -33.86 -18.22
C LYS A 485 -28.97 -33.63 -19.03
N GLU A 486 -30.13 -34.05 -18.52
CA GLU A 486 -31.41 -33.91 -19.24
C GLU A 486 -31.82 -32.45 -19.34
N ASP A 487 -31.77 -31.71 -18.22
CA ASP A 487 -32.09 -30.29 -18.21
C ASP A 487 -31.08 -29.47 -19.02
N TYR A 488 -29.79 -29.81 -18.94
CA TYR A 488 -28.75 -29.20 -19.79
C TYR A 488 -29.11 -29.34 -21.27
N GLU A 489 -29.39 -30.55 -21.74
CA GLU A 489 -29.68 -30.81 -23.16
C GLU A 489 -30.97 -30.11 -23.62
N HIS A 490 -31.99 -30.04 -22.76
CA HIS A 490 -33.22 -29.31 -23.06
C HIS A 490 -32.99 -27.80 -23.17
N LEU A 491 -32.35 -27.22 -22.15
CA LEU A 491 -32.16 -25.77 -22.02
C LEU A 491 -31.15 -25.22 -23.04
N ILE A 492 -30.05 -25.94 -23.30
CA ILE A 492 -29.04 -25.50 -24.27
C ILE A 492 -29.62 -25.46 -25.69
N ARG A 493 -30.47 -26.45 -26.04
CA ARG A 493 -31.19 -26.45 -27.33
C ARG A 493 -32.21 -25.34 -27.40
N LYS A 494 -32.93 -25.06 -26.30
CA LYS A 494 -33.89 -23.96 -26.24
C LYS A 494 -33.20 -22.60 -26.43
N ALA A 495 -32.04 -22.41 -25.80
CA ALA A 495 -31.20 -21.22 -25.97
C ALA A 495 -30.67 -21.10 -27.41
N ALA A 496 -30.17 -22.20 -27.99
CA ALA A 496 -29.70 -22.22 -29.39
C ALA A 496 -30.81 -21.86 -30.38
N ASN A 497 -32.02 -22.43 -30.21
CA ASN A 497 -33.19 -22.13 -31.03
C ASN A 497 -33.64 -20.66 -30.93
N GLN A 498 -33.31 -19.99 -29.83
CA GLN A 498 -33.67 -18.59 -29.59
C GLN A 498 -32.55 -17.59 -29.96
N GLY A 499 -31.45 -18.06 -30.57
CA GLY A 499 -30.45 -17.18 -31.17
C GLY A 499 -29.14 -17.03 -30.38
N ASN A 500 -28.91 -17.76 -29.29
CA ASN A 500 -27.67 -17.63 -28.52
C ASN A 500 -26.48 -18.32 -29.24
N PRO A 501 -25.41 -17.59 -29.64
CA PRO A 501 -24.31 -18.16 -30.41
C PRO A 501 -23.48 -19.23 -29.69
N ASP A 502 -23.23 -19.08 -28.38
CA ASP A 502 -22.47 -20.08 -27.60
C ASP A 502 -23.32 -21.35 -27.42
N ALA A 503 -24.62 -21.20 -27.15
CA ALA A 503 -25.55 -22.33 -27.08
C ALA A 503 -25.62 -23.11 -28.41
N MET A 504 -25.60 -22.41 -29.55
CA MET A 504 -25.54 -23.03 -30.88
C MET A 504 -24.25 -23.84 -31.05
N TYR A 505 -23.10 -23.27 -30.70
CA TYR A 505 -21.82 -23.95 -30.79
C TYR A 505 -21.78 -25.20 -29.89
N ARG A 506 -22.18 -25.08 -28.62
CA ARG A 506 -22.24 -26.20 -27.66
C ARG A 506 -23.19 -27.30 -28.10
N THR A 507 -24.38 -26.92 -28.58
CA THR A 507 -25.35 -27.88 -29.15
C THR A 507 -24.74 -28.64 -30.32
N GLY A 508 -24.07 -27.94 -31.24
CA GLY A 508 -23.39 -28.54 -32.39
C GLY A 508 -22.29 -29.52 -31.98
N ILE A 509 -21.42 -29.13 -31.04
CA ILE A 509 -20.35 -30.00 -30.51
C ILE A 509 -20.93 -31.24 -29.80
N SER A 510 -21.98 -31.07 -28.99
CA SER A 510 -22.65 -32.19 -28.31
C SER A 510 -23.19 -33.22 -29.31
N VAL A 511 -23.84 -32.75 -30.38
CA VAL A 511 -24.36 -33.60 -31.46
C VAL A 511 -23.24 -34.34 -32.19
N LEU A 512 -22.11 -33.69 -32.46
CA LEU A 512 -20.96 -34.30 -33.14
C LEU A 512 -20.21 -35.33 -32.29
N LYS A 513 -20.23 -35.19 -30.95
CA LYS A 513 -19.61 -36.12 -30.00
C LYS A 513 -20.39 -37.43 -29.81
N LEU A 514 -21.65 -37.51 -30.26
CA LEU A 514 -22.46 -38.72 -30.15
C LEU A 514 -21.94 -39.82 -31.09
N SER A 515 -21.38 -40.89 -30.51
CA SER A 515 -20.71 -41.99 -31.23
C SER A 515 -21.61 -42.79 -32.18
N ARG A 516 -22.94 -42.72 -32.03
CA ARG A 516 -23.96 -43.44 -32.82
C ARG A 516 -24.86 -42.51 -33.65
N SER A 517 -24.35 -41.36 -34.10
CA SER A 517 -25.12 -40.39 -34.89
C SER A 517 -25.13 -40.71 -36.40
N ASP A 518 -26.33 -40.70 -37.01
CA ASP A 518 -26.54 -40.71 -38.46
C ASP A 518 -25.86 -39.47 -39.10
N ARG A 519 -25.37 -39.62 -40.33
CA ARG A 519 -24.88 -38.53 -41.19
C ARG A 519 -25.80 -37.30 -41.18
N LYS A 520 -27.13 -37.47 -41.22
CA LYS A 520 -28.09 -36.36 -41.12
C LYS A 520 -28.01 -35.61 -39.79
N LEU A 521 -27.81 -36.34 -38.70
CA LEU A 521 -27.69 -35.76 -37.37
C LEU A 521 -26.36 -35.02 -37.22
N LYS A 522 -25.26 -35.58 -37.74
CA LYS A 522 -23.95 -34.90 -37.78
C LYS A 522 -24.01 -33.61 -38.61
N GLN A 523 -24.67 -33.64 -39.76
CA GLN A 523 -24.89 -32.47 -40.59
C GLN A 523 -25.69 -31.39 -39.83
N SER A 524 -26.71 -31.77 -39.05
CA SER A 524 -27.42 -30.82 -38.19
C SER A 524 -26.52 -30.19 -37.11
N GLY A 525 -25.52 -30.93 -36.60
CA GLY A 525 -24.51 -30.42 -35.68
C GLY A 525 -23.56 -29.43 -36.34
N GLU A 526 -23.12 -29.72 -37.58
CA GLU A 526 -22.32 -28.81 -38.40
C GLU A 526 -23.09 -27.52 -38.72
N ASP A 527 -24.38 -27.62 -39.06
CA ASP A 527 -25.25 -26.47 -39.33
C ASP A 527 -25.36 -25.53 -38.12
N TRP A 528 -25.43 -26.08 -36.90
CA TRP A 528 -25.44 -25.28 -35.68
C TRP A 528 -24.12 -24.52 -35.47
N ILE A 529 -22.98 -25.17 -35.74
CA ILE A 529 -21.66 -24.53 -35.63
C ILE A 529 -21.52 -23.44 -36.70
N VAL A 530 -22.00 -23.66 -37.93
CA VAL A 530 -22.00 -22.66 -38.99
C VAL A 530 -22.87 -21.46 -38.63
N LYS A 531 -24.07 -21.68 -38.07
CA LYS A 531 -24.93 -20.60 -37.55
C LYS A 531 -24.23 -19.78 -36.46
N ALA A 532 -23.59 -20.44 -35.50
CA ALA A 532 -22.80 -19.77 -34.46
C ALA A 532 -21.64 -18.94 -35.05
N ALA A 533 -20.93 -19.49 -36.05
CA ALA A 533 -19.82 -18.80 -36.71
C ALA A 533 -20.26 -17.55 -37.48
N ASN A 534 -21.44 -17.59 -38.11
CA ASN A 534 -22.06 -16.45 -38.79
C ASN A 534 -22.53 -15.37 -37.79
N LEU A 535 -22.79 -15.74 -36.53
CA LEU A 535 -23.04 -14.81 -35.41
C LEU A 535 -21.75 -14.40 -34.68
N ALA A 536 -20.60 -14.47 -35.35
CA ALA A 536 -19.29 -14.05 -34.85
C ALA A 536 -18.74 -14.84 -33.64
N HIS A 537 -19.22 -16.07 -33.38
CA HIS A 537 -18.66 -16.90 -32.33
C HIS A 537 -17.24 -17.41 -32.70
N ILE A 538 -16.22 -16.96 -31.98
CA ILE A 538 -14.79 -17.16 -32.33
C ILE A 538 -14.44 -18.64 -32.48
N ALA A 539 -14.72 -19.47 -31.46
CA ALA A 539 -14.40 -20.90 -31.51
C ALA A 539 -15.16 -21.64 -32.63
N ALA A 540 -16.36 -21.17 -32.97
CA ALA A 540 -17.12 -21.75 -34.07
C ALA A 540 -16.50 -21.38 -35.42
N GLN A 541 -16.02 -20.13 -35.59
CA GLN A 541 -15.31 -19.71 -36.79
C GLN A 541 -14.01 -20.49 -37.00
N GLU A 542 -13.24 -20.70 -35.93
CA GLU A 542 -12.04 -21.55 -35.98
C GLU A 542 -12.39 -22.98 -36.35
N PHE A 543 -13.45 -23.54 -35.76
CA PHE A 543 -13.94 -24.87 -36.08
C PHE A 543 -14.34 -25.00 -37.55
N VAL A 544 -15.18 -24.09 -38.06
CA VAL A 544 -15.60 -24.10 -39.46
C VAL A 544 -14.41 -23.96 -40.41
N LYS A 545 -13.44 -23.09 -40.11
CA LYS A 545 -12.22 -22.95 -40.91
C LYS A 545 -11.38 -24.22 -40.90
N LYS A 546 -11.18 -24.82 -39.73
CA LYS A 546 -10.39 -26.04 -39.54
C LYS A 546 -10.98 -27.24 -40.28
N PHE A 547 -12.31 -27.39 -40.24
CA PHE A 547 -13.02 -28.53 -40.83
C PHE A 547 -13.67 -28.24 -42.19
N ARG A 548 -13.50 -27.02 -42.74
CA ARG A 548 -13.99 -26.58 -44.06
C ARG A 548 -15.51 -26.83 -44.26
N LEU A 549 -16.31 -26.49 -43.25
CA LEU A 549 -17.76 -26.68 -43.29
C LEU A 549 -18.41 -25.70 -44.30
N SER A 550 -19.37 -26.20 -45.09
CA SER A 550 -20.11 -25.42 -46.09
C SER A 550 -21.17 -24.52 -45.45
N GLY A 551 -21.40 -23.31 -46.00
CA GLY A 551 -22.44 -22.38 -45.53
C GLY A 551 -21.95 -21.25 -44.62
N PHE A 552 -20.64 -21.22 -44.30
CA PHE A 552 -20.01 -20.07 -43.66
C PHE A 552 -19.66 -19.03 -44.72
N ASP A 553 -20.32 -17.87 -44.62
CA ASP A 553 -20.03 -16.73 -45.48
C ASP A 553 -19.20 -15.69 -44.71
N PRO A 554 -17.88 -15.60 -44.97
CA PRO A 554 -17.04 -14.56 -44.36
C PRO A 554 -17.44 -13.13 -44.77
N LYS A 555 -18.33 -12.97 -45.77
CA LYS A 555 -18.91 -11.71 -46.23
C LYS A 555 -20.30 -11.40 -45.64
N SER A 556 -20.87 -12.26 -44.80
CA SER A 556 -22.16 -12.00 -44.12
C SER A 556 -22.14 -10.82 -43.13
N ARG A 557 -20.97 -10.20 -42.94
CA ARG A 557 -20.78 -8.84 -42.38
C ARG A 557 -21.65 -7.74 -43.01
N ALA A 558 -22.32 -7.97 -44.14
CA ALA A 558 -23.05 -6.94 -44.86
C ALA A 558 -24.52 -6.73 -44.42
N ASN A 559 -25.22 -7.71 -43.82
CA ASN A 559 -26.68 -7.59 -43.66
C ASN A 559 -27.20 -7.35 -42.22
N ASN A 560 -26.34 -7.42 -41.20
CA ASN A 560 -26.66 -6.88 -39.86
C ASN A 560 -26.06 -5.49 -39.62
N HIS A 561 -25.30 -4.98 -40.60
CA HIS A 561 -24.72 -3.64 -40.52
C HIS A 561 -25.74 -2.53 -40.84
N ASP A 562 -26.95 -2.84 -41.32
CA ASP A 562 -27.92 -1.83 -41.74
C ASP A 562 -28.80 -1.27 -40.60
N GLN A 563 -28.82 -1.89 -39.41
CA GLN A 563 -29.44 -1.26 -38.23
C GLN A 563 -28.45 -0.41 -37.43
N GLU A 564 -27.19 -0.84 -37.32
CA GLU A 564 -26.14 -0.02 -36.70
C GLU A 564 -25.65 1.10 -37.62
N LYS A 565 -25.56 0.92 -38.95
CA LYS A 565 -25.21 2.03 -39.86
C LYS A 565 -26.31 3.05 -40.04
N VAL A 566 -27.60 2.74 -39.86
CA VAL A 566 -28.63 3.80 -39.91
C VAL A 566 -28.57 4.68 -38.66
N ILE A 567 -28.11 4.14 -37.52
CA ILE A 567 -27.93 4.92 -36.28
C ILE A 567 -26.57 5.64 -36.26
N GLN A 568 -25.48 4.98 -36.65
CA GLN A 568 -24.15 5.59 -36.78
C GLN A 568 -24.03 6.54 -37.98
N SER A 569 -24.64 6.27 -39.14
CA SER A 569 -24.59 7.22 -40.25
C SER A 569 -25.40 8.48 -39.99
N ASN A 570 -26.53 8.40 -39.28
CA ASN A 570 -27.30 9.59 -38.88
C ASN A 570 -26.59 10.42 -37.80
N GLN A 571 -25.86 9.77 -36.89
CA GLN A 571 -25.02 10.45 -35.90
C GLN A 571 -23.75 11.04 -36.53
N ASP A 572 -23.07 10.32 -37.42
CA ASP A 572 -21.89 10.80 -38.15
C ASP A 572 -22.22 11.92 -39.15
N THR A 573 -23.39 11.89 -39.81
CA THR A 573 -23.82 13.02 -40.66
C THR A 573 -24.13 14.26 -39.84
N SER A 574 -24.82 14.11 -38.70
CA SER A 574 -25.11 15.24 -37.80
C SER A 574 -23.85 15.83 -37.16
N LEU A 575 -22.91 14.95 -36.74
CA LEU A 575 -21.64 15.35 -36.15
C LEU A 575 -20.72 16.02 -37.19
N ARG A 576 -20.64 15.46 -38.40
CA ARG A 576 -19.90 16.06 -39.51
C ARG A 576 -20.48 17.41 -39.91
N GLU A 577 -21.80 17.56 -40.01
CA GLU A 577 -22.41 18.85 -40.36
C GLU A 577 -22.13 19.93 -39.32
N LYS A 578 -22.08 19.58 -38.03
CA LYS A 578 -21.69 20.50 -36.96
C LYS A 578 -20.19 20.84 -37.01
N ALA A 579 -19.34 19.85 -37.26
CA ALA A 579 -17.91 20.05 -37.47
C ALA A 579 -17.64 20.95 -38.68
N ASP A 580 -18.34 20.74 -39.80
CA ASP A 580 -18.24 21.57 -41.01
C ASP A 580 -18.74 23.00 -40.78
N LYS A 581 -19.63 23.22 -39.79
CA LYS A 581 -20.16 24.54 -39.40
C LYS A 581 -19.28 25.32 -38.41
N GLY A 582 -18.16 24.76 -37.95
CA GLY A 582 -17.28 25.49 -37.02
C GLY A 582 -17.41 25.08 -35.55
N ASP A 583 -18.23 24.08 -35.20
CA ASP A 583 -18.39 23.66 -33.80
C ASP A 583 -17.14 22.91 -33.32
N VAL A 584 -16.39 23.52 -32.40
CA VAL A 584 -15.10 23.02 -31.88
C VAL A 584 -15.22 21.60 -31.33
N LEU A 585 -16.26 21.33 -30.53
CA LEU A 585 -16.45 20.02 -29.90
C LEU A 585 -16.79 18.96 -30.97
N ALA A 586 -17.66 19.30 -31.92
CA ALA A 586 -17.99 18.42 -33.02
C ALA A 586 -16.77 18.14 -33.92
N MET A 587 -15.91 19.13 -34.16
CA MET A 587 -14.64 18.94 -34.88
C MET A 587 -13.72 17.97 -34.16
N CYS A 588 -13.56 18.09 -32.84
CA CYS A 588 -12.77 17.15 -32.04
C CYS A 588 -13.33 15.73 -32.11
N LEU A 589 -14.62 15.57 -31.86
CA LEU A 589 -15.27 14.27 -31.83
C LEU A 589 -15.25 13.60 -33.21
N TYR A 590 -15.56 14.34 -34.27
CA TYR A 590 -15.51 13.82 -35.63
C TYR A 590 -14.06 13.56 -36.08
N GLY A 591 -13.10 14.38 -35.66
CA GLY A 591 -11.69 14.13 -35.88
C GLY A 591 -11.27 12.78 -35.29
N ASN A 592 -11.61 12.55 -34.02
CA ASN A 592 -11.27 11.33 -33.29
C ASN A 592 -11.87 10.06 -33.89
N THR A 593 -13.07 10.12 -34.49
CA THR A 593 -13.64 8.94 -35.18
C THR A 593 -12.87 8.57 -36.45
N LEU A 594 -12.18 9.53 -37.07
CA LEU A 594 -11.44 9.32 -38.32
C LEU A 594 -9.97 8.89 -38.10
N ILE A 595 -9.33 9.30 -37.00
CA ILE A 595 -7.93 8.94 -36.67
C ILE A 595 -7.65 7.41 -36.68
N PRO A 596 -8.50 6.52 -36.12
CA PRO A 596 -8.24 5.08 -36.14
C PRO A 596 -8.59 4.42 -37.49
N SER A 597 -9.04 5.18 -38.49
CA SER A 597 -9.41 4.62 -39.80
C SER A 597 -8.22 3.93 -40.48
N ARG A 598 -8.48 2.85 -41.21
CA ARG A 598 -7.46 2.18 -42.02
C ARG A 598 -7.09 2.98 -43.28
N ARG A 599 -7.89 3.97 -43.67
CA ARG A 599 -7.66 4.77 -44.86
C ARG A 599 -6.90 6.03 -44.48
N GLU A 600 -5.75 6.22 -45.11
CA GLU A 600 -4.89 7.38 -44.86
C GLU A 600 -5.60 8.72 -45.12
N PHE A 601 -6.50 8.75 -46.11
CA PHE A 601 -7.34 9.91 -46.40
C PHE A 601 -8.20 10.32 -45.20
N ASP A 602 -8.82 9.35 -44.51
CA ASP A 602 -9.68 9.63 -43.37
C ASP A 602 -8.86 10.15 -42.20
N LYS A 603 -7.70 9.55 -41.92
CA LYS A 603 -6.79 10.01 -40.86
C LYS A 603 -6.36 11.46 -41.04
N ARG A 604 -5.92 11.83 -42.25
CA ARG A 604 -5.55 13.22 -42.57
C ARG A 604 -6.73 14.17 -42.42
N LYS A 605 -7.92 13.74 -42.83
CA LYS A 605 -9.13 14.55 -42.66
C LYS A 605 -9.49 14.72 -41.17
N GLY A 606 -9.31 13.68 -40.37
CA GLY A 606 -9.45 13.74 -38.92
C GLY A 606 -8.49 14.75 -38.29
N LEU A 607 -7.21 14.68 -38.67
CA LEU A 607 -6.19 15.64 -38.25
C LEU A 607 -6.51 17.08 -38.69
N GLU A 608 -7.10 17.28 -39.86
CA GLU A 608 -7.54 18.60 -40.33
C GLU A 608 -8.61 19.21 -39.40
N TYR A 609 -9.61 18.43 -38.99
CA TYR A 609 -10.62 18.91 -38.03
C TYR A 609 -10.02 19.18 -36.66
N LEU A 610 -9.14 18.30 -36.17
CA LEU A 610 -8.44 18.51 -34.89
C LEU A 610 -7.56 19.76 -34.90
N THR A 611 -6.89 20.03 -36.01
CA THR A 611 -6.08 21.24 -36.21
C THR A 611 -6.96 22.49 -36.18
N LYS A 612 -8.09 22.47 -36.90
CA LYS A 612 -9.05 23.59 -36.90
C LYS A 612 -9.62 23.84 -35.50
N ALA A 613 -9.99 22.78 -34.79
CA ALA A 613 -10.51 22.87 -33.44
C ALA A 613 -9.46 23.45 -32.48
N SER A 614 -8.24 22.91 -32.51
CA SER A 614 -7.12 23.36 -31.68
C SER A 614 -6.77 24.83 -31.92
N ASN A 615 -6.83 25.30 -33.17
CA ASN A 615 -6.58 26.71 -33.48
C ASN A 615 -7.70 27.64 -33.01
N GLN A 616 -8.94 27.15 -32.91
CA GLN A 616 -10.08 27.95 -32.44
C GLN A 616 -10.15 28.02 -30.91
N ALA A 617 -9.98 26.90 -30.23
CA ALA A 617 -10.06 26.82 -28.77
C ALA A 617 -9.03 25.81 -28.21
N PRO A 618 -7.75 26.19 -28.11
CA PRO A 618 -6.68 25.27 -27.71
C PRO A 618 -6.92 24.61 -26.35
N SER A 619 -7.41 25.36 -25.36
CA SER A 619 -7.64 24.85 -24.00
C SER A 619 -8.78 23.84 -23.92
N GLU A 620 -9.83 24.00 -24.73
CA GLU A 620 -11.00 23.10 -24.76
C GLU A 620 -10.68 21.79 -25.52
N CYS A 621 -9.80 21.87 -26.53
CA CYS A 621 -9.41 20.72 -27.34
C CYS A 621 -8.39 19.79 -26.66
N LYS A 622 -7.59 20.29 -25.69
CA LYS A 622 -6.50 19.53 -25.05
C LYS A 622 -6.87 18.10 -24.63
N PRO A 623 -7.94 17.85 -23.84
CA PRO A 623 -8.31 16.49 -23.43
C PRO A 623 -8.64 15.57 -24.63
N ARG A 624 -9.21 16.15 -25.69
CA ARG A 624 -9.63 15.40 -26.89
C ARG A 624 -8.48 15.12 -27.85
N LEU A 625 -7.47 15.98 -27.87
CA LEU A 625 -6.23 15.73 -28.59
C LEU A 625 -5.41 14.61 -27.93
N TRP A 626 -5.40 14.52 -26.59
CA TRP A 626 -4.81 13.35 -25.91
C TRP A 626 -5.56 12.05 -26.23
N GLU A 627 -6.89 12.09 -26.28
CA GLU A 627 -7.70 10.95 -26.77
C GLU A 627 -7.34 10.58 -28.22
N ALA A 628 -7.14 11.56 -29.09
CA ALA A 628 -6.72 11.35 -30.47
C ALA A 628 -5.33 10.70 -30.56
N TYR A 629 -4.39 11.14 -29.71
CA TYR A 629 -3.05 10.58 -29.60
C TYR A 629 -3.09 9.10 -29.23
N ASP A 630 -3.88 8.73 -28.23
CA ASP A 630 -4.06 7.33 -27.82
C ASP A 630 -4.67 6.49 -28.95
N LEU A 631 -5.65 7.02 -29.67
CA LEU A 631 -6.24 6.37 -30.84
C LEU A 631 -5.22 6.18 -31.98
N ALA A 632 -4.34 7.17 -32.21
CA ALA A 632 -3.26 7.08 -33.18
C ALA A 632 -2.23 6.00 -32.80
N LEU A 633 -1.83 5.93 -31.53
CA LEU A 633 -0.94 4.87 -31.03
C LEU A 633 -1.57 3.48 -31.14
N ASN A 634 -2.83 3.33 -30.73
CA ASN A 634 -3.56 2.06 -30.79
C ASN A 634 -3.77 1.56 -32.23
N SER A 635 -3.85 2.48 -33.20
CA SER A 635 -3.91 2.14 -34.63
C SER A 635 -2.54 1.96 -35.29
N ASN A 636 -1.46 2.02 -34.50
CA ASN A 636 -0.06 1.95 -34.95
C ASN A 636 0.31 3.02 -35.99
N SER A 637 -0.28 4.22 -35.87
CA SER A 637 -0.07 5.37 -36.76
C SER A 637 0.85 6.40 -36.10
N ILE A 638 2.15 6.10 -36.03
CA ILE A 638 3.15 6.91 -35.30
C ILE A 638 3.23 8.34 -35.86
N ASP A 639 3.18 8.51 -37.18
CA ASP A 639 3.22 9.84 -37.82
C ASP A 639 2.04 10.72 -37.36
N MET A 640 0.84 10.15 -37.27
CA MET A 640 -0.35 10.87 -36.78
C MET A 640 -0.22 11.21 -35.30
N ALA A 641 0.33 10.29 -34.49
CA ALA A 641 0.58 10.54 -33.08
C ALA A 641 1.54 11.73 -32.88
N CYS A 642 2.60 11.82 -33.70
CA CYS A 642 3.54 12.95 -33.65
C CYS A 642 2.88 14.27 -34.06
N GLU A 643 2.06 14.29 -35.12
CA GLU A 643 1.34 15.50 -35.53
C GLU A 643 0.33 15.97 -34.47
N ILE A 644 -0.37 15.05 -33.80
CA ILE A 644 -1.30 15.39 -32.71
C ILE A 644 -0.54 15.96 -31.51
N LEU A 645 0.61 15.37 -31.14
CA LEU A 645 1.46 15.91 -30.08
C LEU A 645 2.00 17.31 -30.41
N LYS A 646 2.34 17.58 -31.68
CA LYS A 646 2.72 18.94 -32.12
C LYS A 646 1.58 19.94 -31.91
N LEU A 647 0.32 19.56 -32.17
CA LEU A 647 -0.84 20.41 -31.89
C LEU A 647 -0.99 20.70 -30.39
N LEU A 648 -0.79 19.68 -29.54
CA LEU A 648 -0.82 19.85 -28.08
C LEU A 648 0.29 20.78 -27.57
N VAL A 649 1.52 20.63 -28.08
CA VAL A 649 2.65 21.53 -27.77
C VAL A 649 2.37 22.96 -28.21
N GLN A 650 1.84 23.16 -29.42
CA GLN A 650 1.41 24.48 -29.91
C GLN A 650 0.30 25.10 -29.05
N GLY A 651 -0.58 24.27 -28.48
CA GLY A 651 -1.59 24.67 -27.51
C GLY A 651 -1.06 24.97 -26.10
N GLY A 652 0.26 24.90 -25.88
CA GLY A 652 0.91 25.13 -24.58
C GLY A 652 0.65 24.02 -23.59
N ASP A 653 0.66 22.75 -24.02
CA ASP A 653 0.64 21.60 -23.12
C ASP A 653 2.07 21.10 -22.85
N ASN A 654 2.55 21.31 -21.62
CA ASN A 654 3.89 20.94 -21.20
C ASN A 654 4.07 19.41 -21.14
N SER A 655 3.00 18.64 -20.88
CA SER A 655 3.07 17.17 -20.85
C SER A 655 3.33 16.61 -22.24
N ALA A 656 2.88 17.31 -23.29
CA ALA A 656 3.11 16.90 -24.67
C ALA A 656 4.57 17.10 -25.11
N LEU A 657 5.32 18.01 -24.49
CA LEU A 657 6.75 18.20 -24.76
C LEU A 657 7.55 16.92 -24.49
N LEU A 658 7.27 16.28 -23.35
CA LEU A 658 7.94 15.05 -22.94
C LEU A 658 7.60 13.90 -23.88
N GLU A 659 6.31 13.69 -24.17
CA GLU A 659 5.86 12.59 -25.03
C GLU A 659 6.32 12.76 -26.48
N LEU A 660 6.29 13.98 -27.03
CA LEU A 660 6.84 14.25 -28.35
C LEU A 660 8.36 14.04 -28.38
N GLY A 661 9.06 14.51 -27.34
CA GLY A 661 10.48 14.27 -27.15
C GLY A 661 10.81 12.78 -27.18
N LYS A 662 10.08 11.95 -26.41
CA LYS A 662 10.22 10.49 -26.39
C LYS A 662 10.03 9.85 -27.77
N GLN A 663 9.00 10.26 -28.52
CA GLN A 663 8.75 9.70 -29.86
C GLN A 663 9.87 10.06 -30.86
N LEU A 664 10.36 11.30 -30.82
CA LEU A 664 11.41 11.77 -31.73
C LEU A 664 12.79 11.16 -31.42
N VAL A 665 13.12 10.87 -30.15
CA VAL A 665 14.39 10.22 -29.80
C VAL A 665 14.33 8.68 -29.88
N ARG A 666 13.14 8.10 -30.13
CA ARG A 666 12.91 6.65 -30.15
C ARG A 666 13.74 5.93 -31.21
N ASP A 667 13.84 6.52 -32.40
CA ASP A 667 14.75 6.05 -33.44
C ASP A 667 15.88 7.06 -33.61
N VAL A 668 17.10 6.62 -33.29
CA VAL A 668 18.35 7.40 -33.29
C VAL A 668 18.74 7.92 -34.70
N SER A 669 17.86 7.80 -35.70
CA SER A 669 18.09 8.16 -37.11
C SER A 669 17.27 9.34 -37.62
N VAL A 670 16.21 9.78 -36.92
CA VAL A 670 15.30 10.84 -37.41
C VAL A 670 15.06 11.88 -36.30
N ASP A 671 15.29 13.16 -36.61
CA ASP A 671 14.94 14.37 -35.82
C ASP A 671 15.32 14.37 -34.32
N ILE A 672 16.40 13.69 -33.96
CA ILE A 672 16.86 13.58 -32.56
C ILE A 672 17.13 14.95 -31.91
N ASN A 673 17.65 15.95 -32.66
CA ASN A 673 17.94 17.26 -32.11
C ASN A 673 16.68 18.02 -31.67
N GLU A 674 15.59 17.86 -32.42
CA GLU A 674 14.28 18.41 -32.06
C GLU A 674 13.76 17.69 -30.82
N GLY A 675 13.83 16.36 -30.78
CA GLY A 675 13.45 15.56 -29.62
C GLY A 675 14.24 15.92 -28.35
N LEU A 676 15.55 16.10 -28.45
CA LEU A 676 16.41 16.51 -27.34
C LEU A 676 16.07 17.93 -26.84
N THR A 677 15.75 18.85 -27.75
CA THR A 677 15.33 20.21 -27.39
C THR A 677 14.00 20.19 -26.63
N LEU A 678 13.03 19.37 -27.06
CA LEU A 678 11.76 19.20 -26.37
C LEU A 678 11.91 18.54 -25.01
N LEU A 679 12.79 17.53 -24.87
CA LEU A 679 13.09 16.93 -23.57
C LEU A 679 13.76 17.92 -22.62
N TRP A 680 14.63 18.80 -23.11
CA TRP A 680 15.21 19.87 -22.29
C TRP A 680 14.14 20.87 -21.83
N GLN A 681 13.27 21.32 -22.74
CA GLN A 681 12.14 22.18 -22.35
C GLN A 681 11.23 21.50 -21.33
N ALA A 682 10.92 20.22 -21.51
CA ALA A 682 10.13 19.45 -20.55
C ALA A 682 10.83 19.39 -19.17
N HIS A 683 12.16 19.31 -19.13
CA HIS A 683 12.93 19.34 -17.89
C HIS A 683 12.87 20.71 -17.19
N GLU A 684 13.05 21.81 -17.94
CA GLU A 684 12.94 23.19 -17.41
C GLU A 684 11.53 23.45 -16.86
N GLU A 685 10.50 22.87 -17.47
CA GLU A 685 9.11 22.91 -17.01
C GLU A 685 8.82 21.94 -15.84
N GLY A 686 9.85 21.25 -15.31
CA GLY A 686 9.77 20.44 -14.08
C GLY A 686 9.65 18.92 -14.27
N SER A 687 9.73 18.40 -15.50
CA SER A 687 9.68 16.95 -15.73
C SER A 687 11.00 16.27 -15.37
N LEU A 688 10.98 15.50 -14.27
CA LEU A 688 12.12 14.66 -13.86
C LEU A 688 12.34 13.47 -14.81
N GLU A 689 11.29 13.01 -15.51
CA GLU A 689 11.36 11.86 -16.42
C GLU A 689 12.21 12.16 -17.67
N ALA A 690 12.25 13.42 -18.12
CA ALA A 690 13.06 13.84 -19.26
C ALA A 690 14.55 13.45 -19.11
N LYS A 691 15.09 13.57 -17.89
CA LYS A 691 16.47 13.17 -17.58
C LYS A 691 16.71 11.67 -17.79
N THR A 692 15.76 10.83 -17.38
CA THR A 692 15.85 9.37 -17.55
C THR A 692 15.85 9.01 -19.03
N VAL A 693 14.96 9.61 -19.82
CA VAL A 693 14.87 9.38 -21.28
C VAL A 693 16.15 9.82 -21.99
N LEU A 694 16.75 10.95 -21.58
CA LEU A 694 18.04 11.40 -22.10
C LEU A 694 19.16 10.38 -21.83
N TRP A 695 19.24 9.81 -20.63
CA TRP A 695 20.24 8.76 -20.32
C TRP A 695 20.02 7.48 -21.11
N GLU A 696 18.76 7.04 -21.30
CA GLU A 696 18.47 5.91 -22.19
C GLU A 696 18.91 6.18 -23.63
N THR A 697 18.77 7.42 -24.08
CA THR A 697 19.19 7.85 -25.42
C THR A 697 20.71 7.80 -25.55
N VAL A 698 21.46 8.19 -24.50
CA VAL A 698 22.93 8.03 -24.45
C VAL A 698 23.34 6.57 -24.62
N GLU A 699 22.74 5.65 -23.87
CA GLU A 699 23.08 4.22 -23.96
C GLU A 699 22.70 3.63 -25.32
N LYS A 700 21.53 3.98 -25.86
CA LYS A 700 21.12 3.56 -27.21
C LYS A 700 22.07 4.08 -28.29
N ALA A 701 22.49 5.35 -28.21
CA ALA A 701 23.43 5.94 -29.15
C ALA A 701 24.82 5.29 -29.05
N ARG A 702 25.28 4.97 -27.83
CA ARG A 702 26.52 4.20 -27.60
C ARG A 702 26.44 2.82 -28.24
N HIS A 703 25.35 2.08 -28.01
CA HIS A 703 25.18 0.73 -28.58
C HIS A 703 25.11 0.72 -30.11
N LYS A 704 24.50 1.75 -30.71
CA LYS A 704 24.39 1.90 -32.17
C LYS A 704 25.63 2.54 -32.82
N ASN A 705 26.69 2.86 -32.06
CA ASN A 705 27.84 3.64 -32.52
C ASN A 705 27.45 4.97 -33.21
N ALA A 706 26.36 5.59 -32.77
CA ALA A 706 25.90 6.88 -33.30
C ALA A 706 26.61 8.03 -32.56
N GLU A 707 27.88 8.26 -32.90
CA GLU A 707 28.80 9.15 -32.17
C GLU A 707 28.29 10.59 -32.04
N SER A 708 27.73 11.15 -33.12
CA SER A 708 27.13 12.50 -33.10
C SER A 708 26.00 12.59 -32.07
N ASN A 709 25.13 11.58 -32.00
CA ASN A 709 23.98 11.57 -31.10
C ASN A 709 24.40 11.36 -29.65
N TYR A 710 25.36 10.45 -29.44
CA TYR A 710 25.99 10.23 -28.14
C TYR A 710 26.56 11.53 -27.57
N LYS A 711 27.34 12.26 -28.38
CA LYS A 711 27.95 13.55 -28.00
C LYS A 711 26.89 14.62 -27.74
N THR A 712 25.90 14.78 -28.62
CA THR A 712 24.87 15.80 -28.45
C THR A 712 24.01 15.56 -27.22
N THR A 713 23.55 14.31 -26.97
CA THR A 713 22.75 14.00 -25.78
C THR A 713 23.55 14.21 -24.47
N LEU A 714 24.83 13.85 -24.45
CA LEU A 714 25.69 14.13 -23.29
C LEU A 714 25.92 15.63 -23.08
N HIS A 715 26.01 16.42 -24.15
CA HIS A 715 26.09 17.87 -24.06
C HIS A 715 24.84 18.47 -23.41
N TYR A 716 23.65 17.97 -23.76
CA TYR A 716 22.40 18.37 -23.10
C TYR A 716 22.37 17.99 -21.61
N LEU A 717 22.70 16.73 -21.28
CA LEU A 717 22.75 16.26 -19.88
C LEU A 717 23.78 17.04 -19.05
N SER A 718 24.93 17.40 -19.64
CA SER A 718 25.92 18.26 -18.99
C SER A 718 25.37 19.68 -18.75
N GLY A 719 24.61 20.22 -19.71
CA GLY A 719 23.96 21.53 -19.60
C GLY A 719 22.95 21.64 -18.46
N ILE A 720 22.17 20.58 -18.19
CA ILE A 720 21.24 20.51 -17.05
C ILE A 720 21.93 20.22 -15.71
N GLY A 721 23.27 20.07 -15.69
CA GLY A 721 24.05 19.93 -14.47
C GLY A 721 24.45 18.49 -14.08
N GLU A 722 24.23 17.49 -14.95
CA GLU A 722 24.61 16.11 -14.63
C GLU A 722 26.14 15.92 -14.63
N LEU A 723 26.68 15.60 -13.47
CA LEU A 723 28.14 15.47 -13.27
C LEU A 723 28.72 14.26 -14.02
N GLU A 724 28.04 13.12 -14.01
CA GLU A 724 28.50 11.92 -14.74
C GLU A 724 28.43 12.13 -16.25
N ALA A 725 27.40 12.82 -16.76
CA ALA A 725 27.33 13.16 -18.19
C ALA A 725 28.45 14.14 -18.59
N THR A 726 28.71 15.15 -17.75
CA THR A 726 29.82 16.10 -17.93
C THR A 726 31.16 15.37 -17.99
N TYR A 727 31.38 14.41 -17.09
CA TYR A 727 32.57 13.57 -17.09
C TYR A 727 32.68 12.69 -18.34
N GLN A 728 31.60 12.01 -18.75
CA GLN A 728 31.61 11.15 -19.93
C GLN A 728 31.85 11.95 -21.22
N LEU A 729 31.23 13.13 -21.35
CA LEU A 729 31.48 14.05 -22.45
C LEU A 729 32.94 14.49 -22.50
N ALA A 730 33.49 14.90 -21.35
CA ALA A 730 34.88 15.28 -21.23
C ALA A 730 35.82 14.15 -21.65
N ALA A 731 35.59 12.93 -21.13
CA ALA A 731 36.39 11.75 -21.46
C ALA A 731 36.31 11.36 -22.95
N HIS A 732 35.17 11.61 -23.59
CA HIS A 732 34.99 11.38 -25.03
C HIS A 732 35.73 12.44 -25.86
N LEU A 733 35.56 13.73 -25.55
CA LEU A 733 36.23 14.84 -26.24
C LEU A 733 37.76 14.78 -26.13
N LEU A 734 38.31 14.30 -25.01
CA LEU A 734 39.75 14.13 -24.82
C LEU A 734 40.40 13.11 -25.77
N LYS A 735 39.59 12.22 -26.35
CA LYS A 735 40.04 11.23 -27.35
C LYS A 735 39.96 11.75 -28.78
N SER A 736 39.41 12.94 -29.00
CA SER A 736 39.30 13.57 -30.31
C SER A 736 40.67 14.00 -30.82
N ASP A 737 40.90 13.87 -32.14
CA ASP A 737 42.11 14.38 -32.79
C ASP A 737 42.11 15.91 -32.88
N ASP A 738 40.94 16.55 -32.77
CA ASP A 738 40.80 18.00 -32.80
C ASP A 738 41.33 18.66 -31.52
N VAL A 739 42.18 19.68 -31.69
CA VAL A 739 42.83 20.38 -30.57
C VAL A 739 41.81 21.20 -29.77
N GLY A 740 40.81 21.80 -30.42
CA GLY A 740 39.78 22.58 -29.78
C GLY A 740 38.87 21.70 -28.91
N GLU A 741 38.45 20.55 -29.43
CA GLU A 741 37.64 19.58 -28.70
C GLU A 741 38.38 19.02 -27.48
N ARG A 742 39.67 18.71 -27.60
CA ARG A 742 40.47 18.28 -26.44
C ARG A 742 40.58 19.36 -25.38
N GLN A 743 40.72 20.63 -25.78
CA GLN A 743 40.73 21.75 -24.84
C GLN A 743 39.38 21.89 -24.12
N SER A 744 38.26 21.84 -24.85
CA SER A 744 36.92 21.83 -24.25
C SER A 744 36.71 20.62 -23.33
N GLY A 745 37.22 19.45 -23.70
CA GLY A 745 37.22 18.24 -22.87
C GLY A 745 37.98 18.44 -21.55
N MET A 746 39.16 19.06 -21.59
CA MET A 746 39.93 19.39 -20.38
C MET A 746 39.19 20.38 -19.46
N ASP A 747 38.52 21.37 -20.03
CA ASP A 747 37.77 22.37 -19.27
C ASP A 747 36.53 21.76 -18.59
N LEU A 748 35.80 20.89 -19.30
CA LEU A 748 34.70 20.11 -18.73
C LEU A 748 35.19 19.13 -17.65
N MET A 749 36.33 18.47 -17.86
CA MET A 749 36.92 17.57 -16.86
C MET A 749 37.26 18.31 -15.56
N ARG A 750 37.86 19.51 -15.67
CA ARG A 750 38.14 20.39 -14.52
C ARG A 750 36.85 20.86 -13.83
N SER A 751 35.83 21.20 -14.61
CA SER A 751 34.51 21.59 -14.09
C SER A 751 33.87 20.46 -13.27
N ALA A 752 33.84 19.24 -13.82
CA ALA A 752 33.30 18.07 -13.12
C ALA A 752 34.07 17.76 -11.82
N ALA A 753 35.41 17.83 -11.84
CA ALA A 753 36.23 17.63 -10.65
C ALA A 753 35.98 18.69 -9.57
N ARG A 754 35.90 19.98 -9.95
CA ARG A 754 35.58 21.08 -9.03
C ARG A 754 34.20 20.92 -8.37
N LYS A 755 33.23 20.36 -9.11
CA LYS A 755 31.89 20.07 -8.62
C LYS A 755 31.77 18.74 -7.86
N GLY A 756 32.89 18.05 -7.58
CA GLY A 756 32.94 16.86 -6.72
C GLY A 756 32.85 15.51 -7.43
N HIS A 757 33.07 15.43 -8.74
CA HIS A 757 33.05 14.14 -9.44
C HIS A 757 34.34 13.34 -9.21
N ASP A 758 34.26 12.23 -8.46
CA ASP A 758 35.42 11.45 -7.99
C ASP A 758 36.36 10.97 -9.10
N LYS A 759 35.82 10.42 -10.20
CA LYS A 759 36.64 9.91 -11.31
C LYS A 759 37.37 11.04 -12.04
N ALA A 760 36.74 12.21 -12.15
CA ALA A 760 37.34 13.38 -12.78
C ALA A 760 38.49 13.92 -11.92
N SER A 761 38.27 13.99 -10.60
CA SER A 761 39.29 14.38 -9.62
C SER A 761 40.49 13.44 -9.61
N LYS A 762 40.28 12.13 -9.77
CA LYS A 762 41.36 11.14 -9.87
C LYS A 762 42.16 11.25 -11.16
N LEU A 763 41.54 11.58 -12.29
CA LEU A 763 42.24 11.71 -13.58
C LEU A 763 43.05 13.00 -13.72
N LEU A 764 42.70 14.05 -12.94
CA LEU A 764 43.42 15.33 -12.95
C LEU A 764 44.54 15.44 -11.91
N ARG A 765 44.61 14.49 -10.96
CA ARG A 765 45.74 14.30 -10.04
C ARG A 765 46.77 13.40 -10.69
#